data_AF-A0A839NXL9-F1
#
_entry.id   AF-A0A839NXL9-F1
#
_cell.length_a   1.000
_cell.length_b   1.000
_cell.length_c   1.000
_cell.angle_alpha   90.00
_cell.angle_beta   90.00
_cell.angle_gamma   90.00
#
_symmetry.space_group_name_H-M   'P 1'
#
loop_
_entity.id
_entity.type
_entity.pdbx_description
1 polymer ?
#
loop_
_entity_poly.entity_id
_entity_poly.type
_entity_poly.pdbx_seq_one_letter_code
_entity_poly.pdbx_strand_id
1 'polypeptide(L)'
;MRVVRTARLHLKEGSSDKVYEIDLVENDALILPERYLVNVRYGRRGKTLREGTKIVQPVAEAAAAKIFESVLVSKLNEGYRRTDQIERDGEDAANGSAEDGPDGRDAVLLARLSACCRQGWRGAERDRLLWRIGQLRIARAAPGLVALARGTHPAQASYSLVWALARAGGPESVPALERIATGQGGVATRDLARFAVAAMPTGVENSEGGDEPDLPAAVTCAAEAGDVASLCAALEALAGEDAGGVGPALVALGRRARREPRLHVALCAALARLPARPPYLLGLRRLFKHAEMADDAGLFGATAHRFETATAMYRSGRAYAFVPELGRSITLRTSRGVLDRRIGLSSATHLYLKRRIWRALRKRGEAGDPAFAEMAAAFLLRLSPEDLDPRKAWTAWTRRPDGNWGREPRAQGPLGRNWTASQLLYRHAPQAMPRNRSLIFLERAEPDPDRRDEAFPDLWSTRPDLALRLAADARVEPVARLGVRVLWADPAAREALTAAELGRLLNAASFAAQQLAFETARDRLAGGAVDPSLLAVLVGADLPEARGLALRRIEADPALLWSDTPLAFALLTSPAADVAAAVIRLAGTRPLDRDGAAALGRRLVEWLRALPPVPDAAAVAAIRAMRAGLAALWPSHGLPVSGEDAAGLMAHPAPEVAAAGIDLLARSDIDAASLPDDLWDRLVGAESEAVREAALGLLARLDAAGLERHAARVLAVASGPSPELRRAARPLVRRLADADPALAARLARDLIGSLFHAAPDDAYPGDMVALLTEAVPGELAALDAGTLWRLLQARAKGAQFLGAAVLVDRTPEGFSVRQIARLGGHPHLSVRRWAIAAYEAEPGRFRAEAADAVLLVESEWPDTLAFARAHFGTWPEEAWTPDALALVTDSVKPEVLAFARSLLRSRLRPDDAEAQLLRLLEHPSPSMHLLITELLTERSLASEAAFARLIPLARIVMLQVLKGRVAKDRMAAFLRAQALASHARAEILLPLFADLSLSGTARDRSAAVLALRDIGEAHPDLDTPIARRLPEARTTADGAGATR
;
A
#
# COMPACT_ATOMS: atom_id res chain seq x y z
N MET A 1 30.16 45.01 4.39
CA MET A 1 31.29 44.75 5.31
C MET A 1 32.18 43.69 4.68
N ARG A 2 33.36 44.10 4.23
CA ARG A 2 34.37 43.27 3.57
C ARG A 2 35.56 43.07 4.51
N VAL A 3 35.98 41.83 4.74
CA VAL A 3 37.19 41.57 5.54
C VAL A 3 38.41 41.87 4.67
N VAL A 4 39.21 42.83 5.11
CA VAL A 4 40.40 43.33 4.41
C VAL A 4 41.62 42.50 4.79
N ARG A 5 41.75 42.12 6.06
CA ARG A 5 42.88 41.34 6.56
C ARG A 5 42.48 40.51 7.76
N THR A 6 42.95 39.25 7.83
CA THR A 6 42.68 38.34 8.94
C THR A 6 43.99 37.74 9.44
N ALA A 7 44.10 37.51 10.74
CA ALA A 7 45.16 36.71 11.34
C ALA A 7 44.56 35.68 12.31
N ARG A 8 45.02 34.43 12.21
CA ARG A 8 44.56 33.32 13.07
C ARG A 8 45.69 32.78 13.91
N LEU A 9 45.54 32.88 15.21
CA LEU A 9 46.54 32.58 16.20
C LEU A 9 46.12 31.39 17.05
N HIS A 10 47.06 30.49 17.32
CA HIS A 10 46.86 29.27 18.09
C HIS A 10 47.86 29.19 19.24
N LEU A 11 47.38 28.89 20.45
CA LEU A 11 48.21 28.64 21.63
C LEU A 11 47.82 27.29 22.23
N LYS A 12 48.78 26.38 22.34
CA LYS A 12 48.60 25.09 23.02
C LYS A 12 49.64 24.93 24.12
N GLU A 13 49.17 25.00 25.36
CA GLU A 13 50.00 24.91 26.56
C GLU A 13 49.24 24.10 27.64
N GLY A 14 49.82 22.97 28.05
CA GLY A 14 49.18 22.02 28.96
C GLY A 14 47.82 21.50 28.44
N SER A 15 46.77 21.63 29.26
CA SER A 15 45.39 21.28 28.89
C SER A 15 44.66 22.40 28.11
N SER A 16 45.30 23.56 27.90
CA SER A 16 44.73 24.71 27.19
C SER A 16 45.01 24.62 25.69
N ASP A 17 43.95 24.72 24.88
CA ASP A 17 44.01 24.73 23.41
C ASP A 17 43.20 25.94 22.93
N LYS A 18 43.83 27.13 22.88
CA LYS A 18 43.17 28.42 22.64
C LYS A 18 43.38 28.89 21.20
N VAL A 19 42.34 29.49 20.64
CA VAL A 19 42.34 30.12 19.32
C VAL A 19 41.97 31.59 19.49
N TYR A 20 42.68 32.46 18.78
CA TYR A 20 42.44 33.90 18.74
C TYR A 20 42.46 34.35 17.27
N GLU A 21 41.38 34.95 16.80
CA GLU A 21 41.23 35.46 15.44
C GLU A 21 41.08 36.99 15.50
N ILE A 22 41.73 37.69 14.58
CA ILE A 22 41.68 39.14 14.42
C ILE A 22 41.29 39.42 12.98
N ASP A 23 40.22 40.20 12.76
CA ASP A 23 39.72 40.61 11.45
C ASP A 23 39.72 42.15 11.35
N LEU A 24 40.41 42.68 10.34
CA LEU A 24 40.26 44.07 9.88
C LEU A 24 39.15 44.08 8.82
N VAL A 25 38.06 44.81 9.08
CA VAL A 25 36.84 44.82 8.28
C VAL A 25 36.55 46.22 7.77
N GLU A 26 36.39 46.37 6.47
CA GLU A 26 35.92 47.59 5.80
C GLU A 26 34.40 47.57 5.71
N ASN A 27 33.75 48.70 6.03
CA ASN A 27 32.32 48.85 5.86
C ASN A 27 32.02 49.66 4.59
N ASP A 28 31.88 48.95 3.47
CA ASP A 28 31.64 49.52 2.14
C ASP A 28 30.35 50.36 2.01
N ALA A 29 29.45 50.31 3.01
CA ALA A 29 28.25 51.15 3.09
C ALA A 29 28.55 52.59 3.56
N LEU A 30 29.73 52.85 4.11
CA LEU A 30 30.17 54.18 4.54
C LEU A 30 31.04 54.82 3.46
N ILE A 31 30.60 55.96 2.92
CA ILE A 31 31.31 56.74 1.88
C ILE A 31 32.34 57.70 2.51
N LEU A 32 32.67 57.50 3.79
CA LEU A 32 33.66 58.29 4.52
C LEU A 32 35.01 57.54 4.54
N PRO A 33 36.15 58.26 4.64
CA PRO A 33 37.47 57.64 4.77
C PRO A 33 37.59 56.74 6.02
N GLU A 34 36.81 57.05 7.06
CA GLU A 34 36.72 56.32 8.32
C GLU A 34 35.64 55.25 8.27
N ARG A 35 35.99 54.09 7.71
CA ARG A 35 35.05 52.98 7.50
C ARG A 35 35.58 51.61 7.93
N TYR A 36 36.74 51.55 8.58
CA TYR A 36 37.41 50.29 8.94
C TYR A 36 37.28 49.99 10.44
N LEU A 37 37.02 48.73 10.77
CA LEU A 37 36.85 48.20 12.13
C LEU A 37 37.81 47.03 12.36
N VAL A 38 38.23 46.82 13.61
CA VAL A 38 39.07 45.65 13.99
C VAL A 38 38.31 44.79 14.99
N ASN A 39 37.84 43.64 14.52
CA ASN A 39 37.07 42.66 15.29
C ASN A 39 37.97 41.52 15.75
N VAL A 40 37.67 40.94 16.91
CA VAL A 40 38.41 39.81 17.47
C VAL A 40 37.47 38.70 17.91
N ARG A 41 37.89 37.45 17.74
CA ARG A 41 37.17 36.27 18.25
C ARG A 41 38.13 35.38 19.02
N TYR A 42 37.79 34.94 20.22
CA TYR A 42 38.70 34.11 21.01
C TYR A 42 38.01 33.08 21.89
N GLY A 43 38.68 31.96 22.13
CA GLY A 43 38.11 30.85 22.89
C GLY A 43 38.93 29.57 22.78
N ARG A 44 38.36 28.44 23.24
CA ARG A 44 39.01 27.13 23.17
C ARG A 44 38.70 26.44 21.84
N ARG A 45 39.70 25.83 21.20
CA ARG A 45 39.59 25.17 19.89
C ARG A 45 38.47 24.12 19.91
N GLY A 46 37.52 24.23 18.98
CA GLY A 46 36.36 23.34 18.89
C GLY A 46 35.17 23.70 19.80
N LYS A 47 35.21 24.84 20.53
CA LYS A 47 34.05 25.45 21.19
C LYS A 47 33.68 26.78 20.52
N THR A 48 32.47 27.26 20.76
CA THR A 48 31.99 28.58 20.29
C THR A 48 32.91 29.68 20.82
N LEU A 49 33.50 30.46 19.91
CA LEU A 49 34.42 31.56 20.24
C LEU A 49 33.61 32.78 20.71
N ARG A 50 34.13 33.51 21.70
CA ARG A 50 33.53 34.78 22.13
C ARG A 50 33.98 35.89 21.19
N GLU A 51 33.05 36.69 20.71
CA GLU A 51 33.30 37.80 19.80
C GLU A 51 33.42 39.12 20.59
N GLY A 52 34.30 40.00 20.13
CA GLY A 52 34.43 41.37 20.62
C GLY A 52 34.99 42.29 19.55
N THR A 53 34.80 43.59 19.70
CA THR A 53 35.47 44.59 18.84
C THR A 53 36.54 45.32 19.64
N LYS A 54 37.65 45.70 19.00
CA LYS A 54 38.66 46.58 19.61
C LYS A 54 38.38 48.06 19.35
N ILE A 55 37.48 48.37 18.41
CA ILE A 55 37.13 49.74 18.04
C ILE A 55 35.61 49.80 17.84
N VAL A 56 34.94 50.66 18.63
CA VAL A 56 33.47 50.76 18.64
C VAL A 56 32.96 51.63 17.48
N GLN A 57 33.78 52.57 17.00
CA GLN A 57 33.48 53.42 15.84
C GLN A 57 34.47 53.15 14.70
N PRO A 58 34.04 53.15 13.42
CA PRO A 58 34.91 52.95 12.28
C PRO A 58 36.00 54.04 12.20
N VAL A 59 37.22 53.66 11.84
CA VAL A 59 38.38 54.58 11.71
C VAL A 59 38.98 54.47 10.32
N ALA A 60 39.89 55.39 9.97
CA ALA A 60 40.59 55.38 8.70
C ALA A 60 41.51 54.14 8.56
N GLU A 61 41.72 53.67 7.34
CA GLU A 61 42.44 52.42 7.03
C GLU A 61 43.82 52.33 7.70
N ALA A 62 44.61 53.40 7.64
CA ALA A 62 45.95 53.44 8.22
C ALA A 62 45.94 53.29 9.76
N ALA A 63 44.93 53.85 10.43
CA ALA A 63 44.75 53.71 11.88
C ALA A 63 44.27 52.29 12.24
N ALA A 64 43.32 51.76 11.47
CA ALA A 64 42.80 50.40 11.65
C ALA A 64 43.89 49.34 11.44
N ALA A 65 44.76 49.52 10.44
CA ALA A 65 45.88 48.63 10.16
C ALA A 65 46.94 48.64 11.28
N LYS A 66 47.23 49.80 11.90
CA LYS A 66 48.12 49.89 13.08
C LYS A 66 47.52 49.18 14.29
N ILE A 67 46.21 49.33 14.52
CA ILE A 67 45.52 48.64 15.62
C ILE A 67 45.49 47.13 15.39
N PHE A 68 45.25 46.67 14.17
CA PHE A 68 45.32 45.25 13.79
C PHE A 68 46.71 44.66 14.08
N GLU A 69 47.79 45.34 13.66
CA GLU A 69 49.16 44.88 13.93
C GLU A 69 49.50 44.90 15.42
N SER A 70 49.05 45.91 16.16
CA SER A 70 49.26 45.99 17.61
C SER A 70 48.63 44.81 18.36
N VAL A 71 47.38 44.44 18.02
CA VAL A 71 46.68 43.31 18.63
C VAL A 71 47.35 41.99 18.26
N LEU A 72 47.81 41.85 17.02
CA LEU A 72 48.54 40.67 16.54
C LEU A 72 49.87 40.49 17.27
N VAL A 73 50.71 41.53 17.34
CA VAL A 73 52.01 41.49 18.02
C VAL A 73 51.83 41.23 19.52
N SER A 74 50.83 41.85 20.15
CA SER A 74 50.49 41.58 21.56
C SER A 74 50.19 40.10 21.80
N LYS A 75 49.45 39.42 20.89
CA LYS A 75 49.10 38.00 21.05
C LYS A 75 50.23 37.04 20.68
N LEU A 76 51.10 37.41 19.75
CA LEU A 76 52.34 36.66 19.49
C LEU A 76 53.27 36.71 20.72
N ASN A 77 53.39 37.86 21.38
CA ASN A 77 54.17 38.01 22.63
C ASN A 77 53.57 37.24 23.81
N GLU A 78 52.25 37.04 23.84
CA GLU A 78 51.56 36.16 24.81
C GLU A 78 51.69 34.65 24.46
N GLY A 79 52.52 34.29 23.49
CA GLY A 79 52.89 32.90 23.18
C GLY A 79 52.06 32.23 22.07
N TYR A 80 51.11 32.92 21.44
CA TYR A 80 50.34 32.36 20.33
C TYR A 80 51.19 32.26 19.06
N ARG A 81 50.92 31.27 18.21
CA ARG A 81 51.59 31.06 16.90
C ARG A 81 50.60 31.26 15.75
N ARG A 82 51.05 31.83 14.63
CA ARG A 82 50.24 31.98 13.41
C ARG A 82 49.98 30.63 12.73
N THR A 83 48.78 30.44 12.21
CA THR A 83 48.31 29.20 11.56
C THR A 83 48.11 29.35 10.05
N ASP A 84 48.37 30.54 9.54
CA ASP A 84 48.07 31.06 8.21
C ASP A 84 49.20 30.79 7.18
N GLN A 85 50.21 30.01 7.55
CA GLN A 85 51.29 29.57 6.65
C GLN A 85 51.59 28.08 6.83
N ILE A 86 50.70 27.19 6.38
CA ILE A 86 51.05 25.80 6.05
C ILE A 86 50.19 25.33 4.87
N GLU A 87 50.68 25.54 3.65
CA GLU A 87 50.40 24.71 2.47
C GLU A 87 51.55 24.90 1.47
N ARG A 88 52.41 23.87 1.36
CA ARG A 88 53.22 23.44 0.21
C ARG A 88 54.40 22.63 0.76
N ASP A 89 54.22 21.32 0.83
CA ASP A 89 55.20 20.33 0.40
C ASP A 89 54.67 18.92 0.66
N GLY A 90 54.64 18.11 -0.39
CA GLY A 90 54.56 16.66 -0.29
C GLY A 90 53.41 16.00 -1.05
N GLU A 91 53.50 15.96 -2.38
CA GLU A 91 53.10 14.79 -3.18
C GLU A 91 53.59 14.99 -4.63
N ASP A 92 54.77 14.43 -4.94
CA ASP A 92 55.00 13.75 -6.23
C ASP A 92 56.35 13.01 -6.23
N ALA A 93 56.27 11.70 -5.95
CA ALA A 93 57.26 10.71 -6.37
C ALA A 93 56.60 9.33 -6.38
N ALA A 94 56.20 8.86 -7.57
CA ALA A 94 56.60 7.55 -8.12
C ALA A 94 55.61 7.02 -9.19
N ASN A 95 56.08 7.12 -10.43
CA ASN A 95 56.04 6.12 -11.50
C ASN A 95 54.71 5.69 -12.12
N GLY A 96 54.46 6.24 -13.31
CA GLY A 96 54.76 5.57 -14.59
C GLY A 96 54.20 4.16 -14.80
N SER A 97 53.21 4.05 -15.68
CA SER A 97 52.89 2.82 -16.38
C SER A 97 52.72 3.11 -17.86
N ALA A 98 53.71 2.66 -18.62
CA ALA A 98 53.67 2.48 -20.06
C ALA A 98 52.69 1.37 -20.45
N GLU A 99 52.20 1.48 -21.67
CA GLU A 99 51.40 0.50 -22.41
C GLU A 99 52.13 -0.84 -22.51
N ASP A 100 51.52 -1.92 -22.03
CA ASP A 100 51.89 -3.30 -22.34
C ASP A 100 50.61 -4.15 -22.30
N GLY A 101 50.29 -4.84 -23.39
CA GLY A 101 49.12 -5.73 -23.50
C GLY A 101 49.17 -6.95 -22.55
N PRO A 102 48.09 -7.75 -22.48
CA PRO A 102 48.00 -8.92 -21.60
C PRO A 102 49.17 -9.92 -21.77
N ASP A 103 49.69 -10.08 -22.99
CA ASP A 103 50.84 -10.96 -23.27
C ASP A 103 52.16 -10.51 -22.64
N GLY A 104 52.42 -9.20 -22.57
CA GLY A 104 53.65 -8.67 -21.96
C GLY A 104 53.69 -8.90 -20.45
N ARG A 105 52.54 -8.73 -19.78
CA ARG A 105 52.42 -8.92 -18.33
C ARG A 105 52.52 -10.38 -17.92
N ASP A 106 51.89 -11.30 -18.65
CA ASP A 106 51.96 -12.73 -18.35
C ASP A 106 53.37 -13.28 -18.56
N ALA A 107 54.08 -12.81 -19.61
CA ALA A 107 55.48 -13.14 -19.84
C ALA A 107 56.36 -12.76 -18.63
N VAL A 108 56.17 -11.57 -18.05
CA VAL A 108 56.90 -11.12 -16.85
C VAL A 108 56.63 -12.04 -15.65
N LEU A 109 55.38 -12.45 -15.43
CA LEU A 109 55.03 -13.32 -14.31
C LEU A 109 55.58 -14.74 -14.48
N LEU A 110 55.58 -15.27 -15.71
CA LEU A 110 56.17 -16.57 -16.04
C LEU A 110 57.70 -16.56 -15.90
N ALA A 111 58.36 -15.48 -16.31
CA ALA A 111 59.80 -15.31 -16.10
C ALA A 111 60.16 -15.27 -14.60
N ARG A 112 59.37 -14.55 -13.79
CA ARG A 112 59.53 -14.53 -12.33
C ARG A 112 59.27 -15.89 -11.69
N LEU A 113 58.27 -16.65 -12.16
CA LEU A 113 58.02 -18.02 -11.68
C LEU A 113 59.21 -18.93 -11.98
N SER A 114 59.76 -18.83 -13.19
CA SER A 114 60.93 -19.60 -13.61
C SER A 114 62.16 -19.26 -12.75
N ALA A 115 62.39 -17.98 -12.45
CA ALA A 115 63.45 -17.54 -11.53
C ALA A 115 63.22 -18.06 -10.10
N CYS A 116 61.98 -18.02 -9.61
CA CYS A 116 61.60 -18.55 -8.30
C CYS A 116 61.78 -20.07 -8.18
N CYS A 117 61.69 -20.83 -9.26
CA CYS A 117 61.97 -22.27 -9.24
C CYS A 117 63.48 -22.57 -9.17
N ARG A 118 64.31 -21.68 -9.74
CA ARG A 118 65.79 -21.83 -9.76
C ARG A 118 66.47 -21.23 -8.53
N GLN A 119 65.90 -20.17 -7.95
CA GLN A 119 66.46 -19.41 -6.85
C GLN A 119 65.49 -19.44 -5.66
N GLY A 120 65.98 -19.67 -4.44
CA GLY A 120 65.15 -19.70 -3.24
C GLY A 120 64.64 -18.31 -2.85
N TRP A 121 63.43 -17.96 -3.28
CA TRP A 121 62.80 -16.67 -2.95
C TRP A 121 62.26 -16.63 -1.50
N ARG A 122 62.18 -15.43 -0.91
CA ARG A 122 61.52 -15.23 0.39
C ARG A 122 60.04 -15.60 0.30
N GLY A 123 59.52 -16.25 1.34
CA GLY A 123 58.15 -16.78 1.35
C GLY A 123 57.07 -15.75 0.99
N ALA A 124 57.16 -14.51 1.50
CA ALA A 124 56.18 -13.46 1.22
C ALA A 124 56.19 -12.98 -0.25
N GLU A 125 57.36 -12.95 -0.90
CA GLU A 125 57.50 -12.54 -2.31
C GLU A 125 56.99 -13.64 -3.23
N ARG A 126 57.37 -14.90 -2.94
CA ARG A 126 56.84 -16.09 -3.61
C ARG A 126 55.31 -16.16 -3.51
N ASP A 127 54.76 -15.98 -2.31
CA ASP A 127 53.31 -16.08 -2.10
C ASP A 127 52.53 -14.97 -2.81
N ARG A 128 53.08 -13.76 -2.95
CA ARG A 128 52.48 -12.68 -3.77
C ARG A 128 52.49 -13.02 -5.25
N LEU A 129 53.59 -13.60 -5.75
CA LEU A 129 53.71 -14.06 -7.14
C LEU A 129 52.68 -15.16 -7.43
N LEU A 130 52.65 -16.22 -6.62
CA LEU A 130 51.73 -17.35 -6.76
C LEU A 130 50.27 -16.90 -6.66
N TRP A 131 49.94 -16.02 -5.71
CA TRP A 131 48.61 -15.43 -5.60
C TRP A 131 48.20 -14.68 -6.88
N ARG A 132 49.12 -13.89 -7.45
CA ARG A 132 48.87 -13.12 -8.67
C ARG A 132 48.69 -14.02 -9.90
N ILE A 133 49.49 -15.09 -10.02
CA ILE A 133 49.36 -16.09 -11.08
C ILE A 133 48.00 -16.77 -11.02
N GLY A 134 47.59 -17.27 -9.85
CA GLY A 134 46.27 -17.90 -9.68
C GLY A 134 45.11 -16.91 -9.87
N GLN A 135 45.27 -15.66 -9.45
CA GLN A 135 44.25 -14.62 -9.68
C GLN A 135 44.00 -14.36 -11.17
N LEU A 136 45.04 -14.42 -12.01
CA LEU A 136 44.94 -14.24 -13.46
C LEU A 136 44.69 -15.51 -14.25
N ARG A 137 44.74 -16.68 -13.61
CA ARG A 137 44.64 -18.00 -14.28
C ARG A 137 45.60 -18.16 -15.45
N ILE A 138 46.87 -17.81 -15.25
CA ILE A 138 47.88 -17.95 -16.31
C ILE A 138 48.14 -19.45 -16.55
N ALA A 139 47.39 -20.09 -17.46
CA ALA A 139 47.46 -21.53 -17.71
C ALA A 139 48.87 -22.00 -18.11
N ARG A 140 49.62 -21.16 -18.83
CA ARG A 140 51.03 -21.40 -19.20
C ARG A 140 51.97 -21.52 -18.00
N ALA A 141 51.54 -21.14 -16.80
CA ALA A 141 52.32 -21.31 -15.58
C ALA A 141 52.29 -22.75 -15.04
N ALA A 142 51.38 -23.60 -15.52
CA ALA A 142 51.17 -24.95 -14.98
C ALA A 142 52.44 -25.78 -14.81
N PRO A 143 53.34 -25.91 -15.81
CA PRO A 143 54.57 -26.72 -15.65
C PRO A 143 55.47 -26.19 -14.54
N GLY A 144 55.61 -24.86 -14.45
CA GLY A 144 56.41 -24.21 -13.40
C GLY A 144 55.81 -24.36 -12.01
N LEU A 145 54.48 -24.29 -11.89
CA LEU A 145 53.77 -24.49 -10.62
C LEU A 145 53.90 -25.94 -10.15
N VAL A 146 53.76 -26.92 -11.05
CA VAL A 146 53.91 -28.34 -10.75
C VAL A 146 55.35 -28.65 -10.35
N ALA A 147 56.34 -28.13 -11.07
CA ALA A 147 57.76 -28.28 -10.71
C ALA A 147 58.05 -27.73 -9.31
N LEU A 148 57.57 -26.52 -9.01
CA LEU A 148 57.69 -25.92 -7.69
C LEU A 148 57.03 -26.78 -6.59
N ALA A 149 55.86 -27.37 -6.88
CA ALA A 149 55.15 -28.24 -5.95
C ALA A 149 55.78 -29.63 -5.77
N ARG A 150 56.57 -30.12 -6.74
CA ARG A 150 57.40 -31.34 -6.59
C ARG A 150 58.62 -31.07 -5.71
N GLY A 151 59.26 -29.92 -5.88
CA GLY A 151 60.40 -29.50 -5.06
C GLY A 151 60.04 -29.05 -3.64
N THR A 152 58.75 -28.89 -3.31
CA THR A 152 58.27 -28.47 -2.00
C THR A 152 57.67 -29.65 -1.24
N HIS A 153 58.15 -29.92 -0.03
CA HIS A 153 57.55 -30.94 0.83
C HIS A 153 56.08 -30.58 1.14
N PRO A 154 55.11 -31.53 1.09
CA PRO A 154 53.68 -31.24 1.29
C PRO A 154 53.37 -30.47 2.58
N ALA A 155 54.06 -30.78 3.68
CA ALA A 155 53.87 -30.07 4.96
C ALA A 155 54.32 -28.59 4.94
N GLN A 156 55.14 -28.19 3.96
CA GLN A 156 55.66 -26.84 3.76
C GLN A 156 54.93 -26.08 2.64
N ALA A 157 53.95 -26.70 1.99
CA ALA A 157 53.17 -26.05 0.94
C ALA A 157 52.40 -24.83 1.50
N SER A 158 52.53 -23.67 0.83
CA SER A 158 51.80 -22.47 1.23
C SER A 158 50.38 -22.47 0.67
N TYR A 159 49.48 -21.73 1.32
CA TYR A 159 48.12 -21.53 0.83
C TYR A 159 48.10 -20.93 -0.59
N SER A 160 49.04 -20.01 -0.89
CA SER A 160 49.16 -19.40 -2.21
C SER A 160 49.63 -20.38 -3.29
N LEU A 161 50.43 -21.40 -2.94
CA LEU A 161 50.81 -22.46 -3.87
C LEU A 161 49.61 -23.31 -4.26
N VAL A 162 48.81 -23.76 -3.28
CA VAL A 162 47.56 -24.51 -3.55
C VAL A 162 46.59 -23.67 -4.37
N TRP A 163 46.42 -22.39 -4.03
CA TRP A 163 45.61 -21.45 -4.82
C TRP A 163 46.07 -21.34 -6.27
N ALA A 164 47.39 -21.20 -6.51
CA ALA A 164 47.94 -21.10 -7.85
C ALA A 164 47.77 -22.41 -8.64
N LEU A 165 48.04 -23.56 -8.03
CA LEU A 165 47.83 -24.89 -8.63
C LEU A 165 46.35 -25.08 -9.02
N ALA A 166 45.43 -24.79 -8.12
CA ALA A 166 43.99 -24.95 -8.37
C ALA A 166 43.48 -24.06 -9.51
N ARG A 167 43.98 -22.83 -9.61
CA ARG A 167 43.47 -21.80 -10.56
C ARG A 167 44.19 -21.78 -11.91
N ALA A 168 45.45 -22.20 -11.96
CA ALA A 168 46.31 -22.04 -13.13
C ALA A 168 47.10 -23.31 -13.49
N GLY A 169 47.02 -24.37 -12.68
CA GLY A 169 47.78 -25.60 -12.87
C GLY A 169 47.12 -26.65 -13.78
N GLY A 170 45.81 -26.53 -14.05
CA GLY A 170 45.07 -27.49 -14.88
C GLY A 170 45.11 -28.94 -14.35
N PRO A 171 44.72 -29.95 -15.18
CA PRO A 171 44.70 -31.36 -14.77
C PRO A 171 46.06 -31.89 -14.29
N GLU A 172 47.17 -31.39 -14.83
CA GLU A 172 48.54 -31.77 -14.46
C GLU A 172 48.88 -31.47 -12.99
N SER A 173 48.15 -30.56 -12.36
CA SER A 173 48.34 -30.18 -10.96
C SER A 173 47.67 -31.13 -9.96
N VAL A 174 46.75 -32.01 -10.40
CA VAL A 174 45.96 -32.88 -9.53
C VAL A 174 46.83 -33.77 -8.62
N PRO A 175 47.86 -34.50 -9.13
CA PRO A 175 48.71 -35.32 -8.28
C PRO A 175 49.47 -34.50 -7.21
N ALA A 176 49.78 -33.24 -7.50
CA ALA A 176 50.42 -32.35 -6.54
C ALA A 176 49.43 -31.88 -5.46
N LEU A 177 48.20 -31.58 -5.84
CA LEU A 177 47.14 -31.21 -4.91
C LEU A 177 46.75 -32.38 -4.00
N GLU A 178 46.63 -33.60 -4.52
CA GLU A 178 46.32 -34.82 -3.74
C GLU A 178 47.40 -35.10 -2.68
N ARG A 179 48.67 -35.00 -3.07
CA ARG A 179 49.79 -35.15 -2.12
C ARG A 179 49.77 -34.12 -1.01
N ILE A 180 49.35 -32.87 -1.30
CA ILE A 180 49.18 -31.83 -0.29
C ILE A 180 47.95 -32.10 0.58
N ALA A 181 46.87 -32.63 -0.01
CA ALA A 181 45.63 -32.96 0.68
C ALA A 181 45.77 -34.10 1.70
N THR A 182 46.60 -35.10 1.42
CA THR A 182 46.88 -36.26 2.31
C THR A 182 48.07 -36.04 3.25
N GLY A 183 48.86 -34.98 3.05
CA GLY A 183 50.04 -34.70 3.87
C GLY A 183 49.73 -34.29 5.33
N GLN A 184 50.79 -34.12 6.13
CA GLN A 184 50.72 -33.67 7.54
C GLN A 184 50.88 -32.13 7.70
N GLY A 185 50.56 -31.35 6.66
CA GLY A 185 50.63 -29.88 6.68
C GLY A 185 49.51 -29.21 7.47
N GLY A 186 49.52 -27.87 7.49
CA GLY A 186 48.49 -27.09 8.18
C GLY A 186 47.08 -27.35 7.66
N VAL A 187 46.11 -27.51 8.57
CA VAL A 187 44.70 -27.86 8.26
C VAL A 187 44.09 -27.00 7.15
N ALA A 188 44.29 -25.68 7.19
CA ALA A 188 43.74 -24.76 6.19
C ALA A 188 44.29 -25.00 4.76
N THR A 189 45.56 -25.41 4.65
CA THR A 189 46.18 -25.72 3.35
C THR A 189 45.67 -27.07 2.83
N ARG A 190 45.55 -28.07 3.72
CA ARG A 190 45.01 -29.40 3.37
C ARG A 190 43.56 -29.32 2.93
N ASP A 191 42.72 -28.61 3.68
CA ASP A 191 41.31 -28.43 3.36
C ASP A 191 41.12 -27.70 2.02
N LEU A 192 41.95 -26.69 1.74
CA LEU A 192 41.94 -26.01 0.45
C LEU A 192 42.33 -26.96 -0.69
N ALA A 193 43.36 -27.78 -0.50
CA ALA A 193 43.81 -28.75 -1.49
C ALA A 193 42.74 -29.81 -1.76
N ARG A 194 42.10 -30.37 -0.72
CA ARG A 194 40.95 -31.29 -0.86
C ARG A 194 39.79 -30.64 -1.62
N PHE A 195 39.50 -29.38 -1.34
CA PHE A 195 38.46 -28.64 -2.05
C PHE A 195 38.84 -28.39 -3.51
N ALA A 196 40.11 -28.07 -3.78
CA ALA A 196 40.64 -27.88 -5.14
C ALA A 196 40.52 -29.15 -5.97
N VAL A 197 40.91 -30.31 -5.41
CA VAL A 197 40.76 -31.62 -6.07
C VAL A 197 39.29 -31.90 -6.39
N ALA A 198 38.38 -31.64 -5.44
CA ALA A 198 36.94 -31.82 -5.69
C ALA A 198 36.33 -30.83 -6.69
N ALA A 199 37.00 -29.70 -6.96
CA ALA A 199 36.55 -28.70 -7.92
C ALA A 199 37.08 -28.94 -9.34
N MET A 200 38.10 -29.78 -9.52
CA MET A 200 38.66 -30.09 -10.84
C MET A 200 37.73 -31.01 -11.64
N PRO A 201 37.50 -30.72 -12.93
CA PRO A 201 36.78 -31.63 -13.81
C PRO A 201 37.69 -32.81 -14.16
N THR A 202 37.42 -33.99 -13.60
CA THR A 202 38.11 -35.23 -14.02
C THR A 202 37.10 -36.33 -14.32
N GLY A 203 37.12 -36.83 -15.55
CA GLY A 203 36.65 -38.17 -15.92
C GLY A 203 37.58 -39.27 -15.38
N VAL A 204 38.04 -39.13 -14.14
CA VAL A 204 38.79 -40.15 -13.41
C VAL A 204 37.82 -40.66 -12.37
N GLU A 205 37.32 -41.87 -12.62
CA GLU A 205 36.50 -42.63 -11.69
C GLU A 205 37.17 -42.65 -10.31
N ASN A 206 36.38 -42.31 -9.30
CA ASN A 206 36.51 -42.72 -7.91
C ASN A 206 37.94 -42.87 -7.36
N SER A 207 38.53 -41.78 -6.88
CA SER A 207 39.34 -41.88 -5.65
C SER A 207 38.43 -41.92 -4.43
N GLU A 208 37.69 -43.02 -4.29
CA GLU A 208 37.25 -43.52 -2.99
C GLU A 208 38.51 -43.85 -2.19
N GLY A 209 38.97 -42.97 -1.29
CA GLY A 209 40.13 -43.33 -0.46
C GLY A 209 40.98 -42.21 0.14
N GLY A 210 40.46 -40.99 0.31
CA GLY A 210 41.16 -39.96 1.08
C GLY A 210 40.31 -39.49 2.24
N ASP A 211 40.43 -40.16 3.41
CA ASP A 211 39.81 -39.82 4.72
C ASP A 211 38.90 -38.59 4.66
N GLU A 212 37.64 -38.82 4.29
CA GLU A 212 36.60 -37.83 4.51
C GLU A 212 36.59 -37.57 6.03
N PRO A 213 36.78 -36.32 6.51
CA PRO A 213 36.58 -36.06 7.92
C PRO A 213 35.16 -36.53 8.26
N ASP A 214 35.02 -37.48 9.19
CA ASP A 214 33.74 -38.05 9.64
C ASP A 214 32.74 -36.91 9.81
N LEU A 215 31.88 -36.72 8.81
CA LEU A 215 30.73 -35.86 8.94
C LEU A 215 29.85 -36.56 9.97
N PRO A 216 29.44 -35.87 11.06
CA PRO A 216 28.57 -36.48 12.04
C PRO A 216 27.35 -37.09 11.36
N ALA A 217 26.94 -38.30 11.77
CA ALA A 217 25.91 -39.09 11.07
C ALA A 217 24.61 -38.28 10.80
N ALA A 218 24.20 -37.43 11.75
CA ALA A 218 23.05 -36.54 11.60
C ALA A 218 23.23 -35.52 10.46
N VAL A 219 24.42 -34.96 10.29
CA VAL A 219 24.75 -34.02 9.20
C VAL A 219 24.81 -34.75 7.86
N THR A 220 25.34 -35.98 7.83
CA THR A 220 25.38 -36.82 6.63
C THR A 220 23.97 -37.17 6.15
N CYS A 221 23.11 -37.64 7.05
CA CYS A 221 21.70 -37.95 6.73
C CYS A 221 20.95 -36.71 6.21
N ALA A 222 21.14 -35.56 6.85
CA ALA A 222 20.54 -34.30 6.39
C ALA A 222 21.07 -33.85 5.03
N ALA A 223 22.36 -34.07 4.74
CA ALA A 223 22.95 -33.78 3.44
C ALA A 223 22.39 -34.67 2.34
N GLU A 224 22.16 -35.96 2.62
CA GLU A 224 21.56 -36.93 1.69
C GLU A 224 20.09 -36.65 1.39
N ALA A 225 19.33 -36.22 2.41
CA ALA A 225 17.95 -35.79 2.23
C ALA A 225 17.84 -34.57 1.30
N GLY A 226 18.88 -33.72 1.23
CA GLY A 226 18.91 -32.54 0.38
C GLY A 226 17.92 -31.44 0.81
N ASP A 227 17.40 -31.51 2.04
CA ASP A 227 16.47 -30.53 2.61
C ASP A 227 17.19 -29.45 3.43
N VAL A 228 16.75 -28.20 3.27
CA VAL A 228 17.36 -27.04 3.93
C VAL A 228 17.08 -27.03 5.43
N ALA A 229 15.87 -27.41 5.86
CA ALA A 229 15.49 -27.38 7.27
C ALA A 229 16.24 -28.46 8.06
N SER A 230 16.30 -29.68 7.53
CA SER A 230 17.09 -30.77 8.11
C SER A 230 18.58 -30.41 8.22
N LEU A 231 19.16 -29.79 7.18
CA LEU A 231 20.57 -29.40 7.20
C LEU A 231 20.85 -28.30 8.23
N CYS A 232 19.97 -27.30 8.36
CA CYS A 232 20.07 -26.28 9.41
C CYS A 232 19.97 -26.90 10.80
N ALA A 233 18.97 -27.76 11.04
CA ALA A 233 18.76 -28.40 12.33
C ALA A 233 19.96 -29.28 12.74
N ALA A 234 20.53 -30.04 11.80
CA ALA A 234 21.71 -30.87 12.07
C ALA A 234 22.96 -30.03 12.41
N LEU A 235 23.16 -28.89 11.74
CA LEU A 235 24.27 -27.99 12.04
C LEU A 235 24.08 -27.23 13.36
N GLU A 236 22.84 -26.91 13.72
CA GLU A 236 22.50 -26.31 15.02
C GLU A 236 22.68 -27.30 16.18
N ALA A 237 22.25 -28.55 16.00
CA ALA A 237 22.50 -29.63 16.97
C ALA A 237 24.01 -29.84 17.17
N LEU A 238 24.77 -29.93 16.07
CA LEU A 238 26.23 -30.03 16.14
C LEU A 238 26.86 -28.82 16.84
N ALA A 239 26.36 -27.61 16.63
CA ALA A 239 26.83 -26.41 17.31
C ALA A 239 26.60 -26.45 18.83
N GLY A 240 25.54 -27.13 19.28
CA GLY A 240 25.24 -27.35 20.69
C GLY A 240 26.12 -28.43 21.34
N GLU A 241 26.39 -29.52 20.62
CA GLU A 241 27.15 -30.68 21.11
C GLU A 241 28.67 -30.49 20.99
N ASP A 242 29.15 -30.15 19.80
CA ASP A 242 30.56 -29.87 19.50
C ASP A 242 30.72 -28.65 18.57
N ALA A 243 30.75 -27.47 19.20
CA ALA A 243 31.03 -26.20 18.54
C ALA A 243 32.35 -26.20 17.73
N GLY A 244 33.32 -27.06 18.05
CA GLY A 244 34.58 -27.19 17.30
C GLY A 244 34.40 -27.89 15.95
N GLY A 245 33.50 -28.88 15.88
CA GLY A 245 33.22 -29.70 14.71
C GLY A 245 32.43 -29.01 13.59
N VAL A 246 31.71 -27.93 13.91
CA VAL A 246 30.88 -27.17 12.93
C VAL A 246 31.73 -26.61 11.78
N GLY A 247 32.88 -26.04 12.09
CA GLY A 247 33.76 -25.43 11.07
C GLY A 247 34.25 -26.44 10.03
N PRO A 248 34.85 -27.57 10.46
CA PRO A 248 35.19 -28.70 9.59
C PRO A 248 33.98 -29.25 8.81
N ALA A 249 32.84 -29.45 9.46
CA ALA A 249 31.63 -29.97 8.82
C ALA A 249 31.17 -29.09 7.64
N LEU A 250 31.13 -27.77 7.81
CA LEU A 250 30.78 -26.84 6.73
C LEU A 250 31.74 -26.92 5.52
N VAL A 251 33.03 -27.11 5.78
CA VAL A 251 34.04 -27.23 4.70
C VAL A 251 33.91 -28.58 3.98
N ALA A 252 33.60 -29.65 4.71
CA ALA A 252 33.36 -30.97 4.15
C ALA A 252 32.07 -31.00 3.31
N LEU A 253 30.97 -30.45 3.83
CA LEU A 253 29.72 -30.27 3.08
C LEU A 253 29.95 -29.45 1.80
N GLY A 254 30.71 -28.35 1.89
CA GLY A 254 31.04 -27.54 0.72
C GLY A 254 31.83 -28.30 -0.35
N ARG A 255 32.72 -29.22 0.07
CA ARG A 255 33.46 -30.09 -0.85
C ARG A 255 32.54 -31.13 -1.49
N ARG A 256 31.68 -31.79 -0.71
CA ARG A 256 30.71 -32.79 -1.18
C ARG A 256 29.70 -32.17 -2.17
N ALA A 257 29.24 -30.95 -1.87
CA ALA A 257 28.38 -30.14 -2.73
C ALA A 257 28.97 -29.86 -4.12
N ARG A 258 30.29 -29.99 -4.33
CA ARG A 258 30.89 -29.85 -5.68
C ARG A 258 30.50 -30.98 -6.63
N ARG A 259 30.12 -32.14 -6.09
CA ARG A 259 29.77 -33.35 -6.85
C ARG A 259 28.27 -33.68 -6.77
N GLU A 260 27.55 -33.05 -5.83
CA GLU A 260 26.13 -33.30 -5.56
C GLU A 260 25.30 -32.03 -5.76
N PRO A 261 24.67 -31.83 -6.93
CA PRO A 261 23.90 -30.61 -7.23
C PRO A 261 22.75 -30.33 -6.25
N ARG A 262 22.05 -31.39 -5.79
CA ARG A 262 20.98 -31.25 -4.80
C ARG A 262 21.51 -30.70 -3.47
N LEU A 263 22.60 -31.27 -2.97
CA LEU A 263 23.27 -30.79 -1.76
C LEU A 263 23.82 -29.36 -1.95
N HIS A 264 24.34 -29.03 -3.13
CA HIS A 264 24.82 -27.68 -3.44
C HIS A 264 23.74 -26.61 -3.26
N VAL A 265 22.57 -26.84 -3.84
CA VAL A 265 21.42 -25.93 -3.71
C VAL A 265 20.99 -25.83 -2.25
N ALA A 266 20.84 -26.97 -1.56
CA ALA A 266 20.43 -27.02 -0.16
C ALA A 266 21.43 -26.30 0.76
N LEU A 267 22.72 -26.53 0.59
CA LEU A 267 23.79 -25.90 1.36
C LEU A 267 23.82 -24.39 1.11
N CYS A 268 23.72 -23.94 -0.15
CA CYS A 268 23.67 -22.50 -0.44
C CYS A 268 22.49 -21.80 0.26
N ALA A 269 21.33 -22.46 0.33
CA ALA A 269 20.17 -21.95 1.05
C ALA A 269 20.37 -21.99 2.58
N ALA A 270 20.93 -23.07 3.12
CA ALA A 270 21.20 -23.21 4.55
C ALA A 270 22.20 -22.15 5.05
N LEU A 271 23.26 -21.87 4.28
CA LEU A 271 24.27 -20.86 4.61
C LEU A 271 23.67 -19.44 4.79
N ALA A 272 22.56 -19.12 4.13
CA ALA A 272 21.87 -17.85 4.30
C ALA A 272 21.22 -17.72 5.70
N ARG A 273 20.83 -18.85 6.31
CA ARG A 273 20.19 -18.93 7.63
C ARG A 273 21.20 -18.96 8.78
N LEU A 274 22.42 -19.42 8.54
CA LEU A 274 23.47 -19.50 9.57
C LEU A 274 24.06 -18.12 9.90
N PRO A 275 24.22 -17.75 11.19
CA PRO A 275 24.78 -16.46 11.55
C PRO A 275 26.29 -16.38 11.24
N ALA A 276 26.76 -15.20 10.82
CA ALA A 276 28.19 -14.90 10.64
C ALA A 276 28.94 -14.73 11.99
N ARG A 277 28.74 -15.67 12.92
CA ARG A 277 29.25 -15.66 14.30
C ARG A 277 29.73 -17.07 14.70
N PRO A 278 30.56 -17.23 15.74
CA PRO A 278 30.89 -18.55 16.26
C PRO A 278 29.64 -19.35 16.66
N PRO A 279 29.63 -20.68 16.48
CA PRO A 279 30.74 -21.50 15.97
C PRO A 279 30.90 -21.52 14.44
N TYR A 280 29.91 -21.05 13.67
CA TYR A 280 29.89 -21.13 12.20
C TYR A 280 30.96 -20.27 11.50
N LEU A 281 31.36 -19.14 12.12
CA LEU A 281 32.18 -18.10 11.49
C LEU A 281 33.47 -18.61 10.83
N LEU A 282 34.19 -19.55 11.45
CA LEU A 282 35.45 -20.03 10.88
C LEU A 282 35.22 -20.90 9.64
N GLY A 283 34.21 -21.77 9.68
CA GLY A 283 33.77 -22.58 8.55
C GLY A 283 33.30 -21.71 7.39
N LEU A 284 32.41 -20.74 7.66
CA LEU A 284 31.94 -19.77 6.67
C LEU A 284 33.08 -19.00 5.99
N ARG A 285 34.10 -18.58 6.76
CA ARG A 285 35.26 -17.85 6.21
C ARG A 285 36.14 -18.73 5.33
N ARG A 286 36.30 -20.02 5.67
CA ARG A 286 37.06 -20.97 4.86
C ARG A 286 36.28 -21.27 3.59
N LEU A 287 35.00 -21.61 3.72
CA LEU A 287 34.12 -21.92 2.60
C LEU A 287 34.02 -20.76 1.61
N PHE A 288 33.89 -19.51 2.08
CA PHE A 288 33.94 -18.32 1.21
C PHE A 288 35.21 -18.26 0.36
N LYS A 289 36.38 -18.52 0.95
CA LYS A 289 37.66 -18.49 0.21
C LYS A 289 37.82 -19.69 -0.72
N HIS A 290 37.26 -20.84 -0.35
CA HIS A 290 37.30 -22.05 -1.16
C HIS A 290 36.38 -21.90 -2.38
N ALA A 291 35.18 -21.36 -2.19
CA ALA A 291 34.28 -20.96 -3.26
C ALA A 291 34.90 -19.88 -4.15
N GLU A 292 35.58 -18.89 -3.57
CA GLU A 292 36.36 -17.89 -4.31
C GLU A 292 37.47 -18.54 -5.16
N MET A 293 38.10 -19.63 -4.70
CA MET A 293 39.13 -20.33 -5.48
C MET A 293 38.53 -21.14 -6.62
N ALA A 294 37.45 -21.86 -6.34
CA ALA A 294 36.83 -22.81 -7.26
C ALA A 294 35.82 -22.16 -8.23
N ASP A 295 35.61 -20.84 -8.13
CA ASP A 295 34.56 -20.10 -8.86
C ASP A 295 33.16 -20.69 -8.66
N ASP A 296 32.93 -21.22 -7.46
CA ASP A 296 31.62 -21.71 -7.09
C ASP A 296 30.71 -20.51 -6.83
N ALA A 297 29.97 -20.09 -7.86
CA ALA A 297 29.10 -18.93 -7.81
C ALA A 297 28.06 -19.03 -6.69
N GLY A 298 27.45 -20.21 -6.48
CA GLY A 298 26.42 -20.40 -5.46
C GLY A 298 26.97 -20.26 -4.05
N LEU A 299 28.03 -21.01 -3.70
CA LEU A 299 28.64 -20.95 -2.37
C LEU A 299 29.32 -19.60 -2.12
N PHE A 300 29.93 -19.00 -3.15
CA PHE A 300 30.47 -17.65 -3.07
C PHE A 300 29.36 -16.64 -2.79
N GLY A 301 28.28 -16.65 -3.58
CA GLY A 301 27.14 -15.74 -3.43
C GLY A 301 26.50 -15.84 -2.05
N ALA A 302 26.24 -17.06 -1.56
CA ALA A 302 25.66 -17.31 -0.24
C ALA A 302 26.54 -16.81 0.91
N THR A 303 27.84 -17.15 0.89
CA THR A 303 28.76 -16.71 1.95
C THR A 303 29.11 -15.22 1.85
N ALA A 304 29.22 -14.67 0.64
CA ALA A 304 29.46 -13.26 0.39
C ALA A 304 28.29 -12.40 0.88
N HIS A 305 27.05 -12.77 0.52
CA HIS A 305 25.84 -12.13 1.04
C HIS A 305 25.84 -12.14 2.56
N ARG A 306 26.12 -13.30 3.17
CA ARG A 306 26.12 -13.43 4.62
C ARG A 306 27.15 -12.52 5.30
N PHE A 307 28.32 -12.32 4.72
CA PHE A 307 29.34 -11.40 5.24
C PHE A 307 29.08 -9.94 4.90
N GLU A 308 28.38 -9.63 3.80
CA GLU A 308 28.05 -8.27 3.40
C GLU A 308 27.03 -7.63 4.36
N THR A 309 26.06 -8.43 4.80
CA THR A 309 24.90 -8.03 5.63
C THR A 309 25.09 -8.35 7.12
N ALA A 310 26.24 -8.90 7.51
CA ALA A 310 26.53 -9.21 8.90
C ALA A 310 26.73 -7.96 9.77
N THR A 311 26.39 -8.06 11.05
CA THR A 311 26.77 -7.06 12.05
C THR A 311 28.04 -7.51 12.77
N ALA A 312 29.03 -6.62 12.82
CA ALA A 312 30.25 -6.86 13.59
C ALA A 312 29.92 -7.00 15.09
N MET A 313 30.44 -8.03 15.74
CA MET A 313 30.19 -8.30 17.17
C MET A 313 30.89 -7.29 18.08
N TYR A 314 31.99 -6.66 17.61
CA TYR A 314 32.73 -5.67 18.39
C TYR A 314 33.60 -4.75 17.52
N ARG A 315 33.90 -3.56 18.06
CA ARG A 315 34.86 -2.62 17.43
C ARG A 315 36.29 -3.09 17.72
N SER A 316 37.16 -3.11 16.69
CA SER A 316 38.57 -3.49 16.85
C SER A 316 39.27 -2.54 17.83
N GLY A 317 40.15 -3.06 18.69
CA GLY A 317 40.87 -2.29 19.69
C GLY A 317 40.13 -2.04 21.01
N ARG A 318 38.90 -2.56 21.18
CA ARG A 318 38.22 -2.60 22.49
C ARG A 318 38.80 -3.71 23.37
N ALA A 319 38.56 -3.67 24.68
CA ALA A 319 38.94 -4.73 25.62
C ALA A 319 37.78 -5.71 25.91
N TYR A 320 36.53 -5.25 25.75
CA TYR A 320 35.31 -6.00 26.03
C TYR A 320 34.33 -5.91 24.85
N ALA A 321 33.45 -6.90 24.74
CA ALA A 321 32.30 -6.88 23.83
C ALA A 321 31.04 -7.35 24.54
N PHE A 322 29.95 -6.63 24.36
CA PHE A 322 28.63 -7.07 24.78
C PHE A 322 28.12 -8.12 23.79
N VAL A 323 27.71 -9.29 24.30
CA VAL A 323 27.12 -10.37 23.52
C VAL A 323 25.63 -10.43 23.88
N PRO A 324 24.73 -9.90 23.02
CA PRO A 324 23.30 -9.83 23.32
C PRO A 324 22.69 -11.18 23.70
N GLU A 325 23.13 -12.25 23.05
CA GLU A 325 22.63 -13.62 23.27
C GLU A 325 22.94 -14.16 24.67
N LEU A 326 23.96 -13.60 25.34
CA LEU A 326 24.36 -13.98 26.69
C LEU A 326 23.95 -12.94 27.74
N GLY A 327 23.36 -11.81 27.32
CA GLY A 327 22.99 -10.69 28.20
C GLY A 327 24.16 -10.06 28.96
N ARG A 328 25.42 -10.28 28.55
CA ARG A 328 26.61 -9.83 29.29
C ARG A 328 27.77 -9.39 28.41
N SER A 329 28.66 -8.58 29.00
CA SER A 329 29.95 -8.24 28.39
C SER A 329 30.99 -9.32 28.67
N ILE A 330 31.72 -9.73 27.63
CA ILE A 330 32.84 -10.66 27.75
C ILE A 330 34.15 -9.95 27.40
N THR A 331 35.23 -10.32 28.10
CA THR A 331 36.58 -9.86 27.78
C THR A 331 37.01 -10.47 26.44
N LEU A 332 37.48 -9.62 25.51
CA LEU A 332 37.83 -10.08 24.17
C LEU A 332 39.01 -11.06 24.18
N ARG A 333 40.01 -10.80 25.01
CA ARG A 333 41.18 -11.65 25.20
C ARG A 333 41.08 -12.34 26.54
N THR A 334 41.25 -13.66 26.54
CA THR A 334 41.46 -14.46 27.74
C THR A 334 42.76 -14.03 28.43
N SER A 335 42.95 -14.44 29.70
CA SER A 335 44.20 -14.22 30.45
C SER A 335 45.46 -14.74 29.73
N ARG A 336 45.30 -15.65 28.76
CA ARG A 336 46.37 -16.20 27.91
C ARG A 336 46.52 -15.48 26.55
N GLY A 337 45.86 -14.35 26.34
CA GLY A 337 45.92 -13.56 25.10
C GLY A 337 45.12 -14.12 23.91
N VAL A 338 44.47 -15.28 24.07
CA VAL A 338 43.64 -15.94 23.05
C VAL A 338 42.23 -15.34 23.04
N LEU A 339 41.64 -15.13 21.85
CA LEU A 339 40.27 -14.63 21.71
C LEU A 339 39.26 -15.63 22.30
N ASP A 340 38.26 -15.15 23.05
CA ASP A 340 37.18 -16.02 23.56
C ASP A 340 36.43 -16.70 22.40
N ARG A 341 36.16 -18.01 22.51
CA ARG A 341 35.58 -18.82 21.42
C ARG A 341 34.17 -18.37 21.03
N ARG A 342 33.47 -17.61 21.89
CA ARG A 342 32.11 -17.12 21.68
C ARG A 342 32.02 -15.84 20.84
N ILE A 343 33.16 -15.23 20.51
CA ILE A 343 33.27 -14.00 19.70
C ILE A 343 34.26 -14.20 18.56
N GLY A 344 34.06 -13.50 17.44
CA GLY A 344 35.01 -13.60 16.34
C GLY A 344 34.94 -12.53 15.26
N LEU A 345 33.75 -12.04 14.90
CA LEU A 345 33.61 -11.08 13.80
C LEU A 345 33.83 -9.64 14.30
N SER A 346 35.09 -9.20 14.29
CA SER A 346 35.43 -7.79 14.58
C SER A 346 35.02 -6.85 13.44
N SER A 347 34.82 -5.56 13.74
CA SER A 347 34.63 -4.51 12.71
C SER A 347 35.74 -4.48 11.66
N ALA A 348 37.00 -4.72 12.03
CA ALA A 348 38.11 -4.76 11.08
C ALA A 348 38.03 -5.98 10.15
N THR A 349 37.68 -7.15 10.71
CA THR A 349 37.48 -8.40 9.97
C THR A 349 36.30 -8.28 9.01
N HIS A 350 35.19 -7.68 9.47
CA HIS A 350 34.01 -7.45 8.66
C HIS A 350 34.31 -6.52 7.47
N LEU A 351 34.93 -5.36 7.72
CA LEU A 351 35.34 -4.44 6.64
C LEU A 351 36.36 -5.08 5.68
N TYR A 352 37.25 -5.95 6.18
CA TYR A 352 38.15 -6.73 5.33
C TYR A 352 37.38 -7.67 4.40
N LEU A 353 36.38 -8.40 4.91
CA LEU A 353 35.56 -9.33 4.12
C LEU A 353 34.74 -8.58 3.06
N LYS A 354 34.06 -7.48 3.42
CA LYS A 354 33.35 -6.61 2.45
C LYS A 354 34.27 -6.14 1.31
N ARG A 355 35.47 -5.68 1.64
CA ARG A 355 36.47 -5.31 0.60
C ARG A 355 36.93 -6.50 -0.23
N ARG A 356 37.05 -7.68 0.38
CA ARG A 356 37.50 -8.89 -0.29
C ARG A 356 36.47 -9.41 -1.28
N ILE A 357 35.17 -9.40 -0.93
CA ILE A 357 34.08 -9.76 -1.84
C ILE A 357 34.17 -8.92 -3.11
N TRP A 358 34.13 -7.60 -2.99
CA TRP A 358 34.27 -6.71 -4.15
C TRP A 358 35.60 -6.91 -4.88
N ARG A 359 36.72 -7.06 -4.17
CA ARG A 359 38.03 -7.28 -4.82
C ARG A 359 38.03 -8.57 -5.65
N ALA A 360 37.41 -9.64 -5.18
CA ALA A 360 37.35 -10.92 -5.88
C ALA A 360 36.57 -10.80 -7.20
N LEU A 361 35.44 -10.08 -7.19
CA LEU A 361 34.64 -9.80 -8.39
C LEU A 361 35.36 -8.81 -9.31
N ARG A 362 35.83 -7.67 -8.78
CA ARG A 362 36.52 -6.64 -9.57
C ARG A 362 37.75 -7.18 -10.28
N LYS A 363 38.52 -8.05 -9.64
CA LYS A 363 39.73 -8.62 -10.26
C LYS A 363 39.42 -9.62 -11.38
N ARG A 364 38.27 -10.30 -11.33
CA ARG A 364 37.76 -11.12 -12.45
C ARG A 364 37.27 -10.23 -13.58
N GLY A 365 36.50 -9.19 -13.26
CA GLY A 365 36.03 -8.21 -14.23
C GLY A 365 37.18 -7.51 -14.97
N GLU A 366 38.20 -7.04 -14.23
CA GLU A 366 39.42 -6.43 -14.80
C GLU A 366 40.22 -7.40 -15.69
N ALA A 367 40.03 -8.71 -15.54
CA ALA A 367 40.70 -9.76 -16.32
C ALA A 367 39.83 -10.32 -17.45
N GLY A 368 38.58 -9.85 -17.61
CA GLY A 368 37.64 -10.40 -18.59
C GLY A 368 37.20 -11.85 -18.27
N ASP A 369 37.31 -12.29 -17.02
CA ASP A 369 36.99 -13.66 -16.62
C ASP A 369 35.46 -13.89 -16.63
N PRO A 370 34.94 -14.87 -17.41
CA PRO A 370 33.50 -15.11 -17.52
C PRO A 370 32.83 -15.48 -16.19
N ALA A 371 33.59 -16.01 -15.22
CA ALA A 371 33.08 -16.32 -13.89
C ALA A 371 32.62 -15.07 -13.12
N PHE A 372 33.02 -13.85 -13.55
CA PHE A 372 32.56 -12.61 -12.94
C PHE A 372 31.04 -12.51 -12.89
N ALA A 373 30.37 -12.68 -14.04
CA ALA A 373 28.92 -12.47 -14.15
C ALA A 373 28.14 -13.48 -13.32
N GLU A 374 28.55 -14.76 -13.35
CA GLU A 374 27.91 -15.83 -12.57
C GLU A 374 28.02 -15.58 -11.05
N MET A 375 29.22 -15.28 -10.57
CA MET A 375 29.45 -15.03 -9.14
C MET A 375 28.77 -13.74 -8.66
N ALA A 376 28.75 -12.70 -9.51
CA ALA A 376 28.06 -11.44 -9.20
C ALA A 376 26.54 -11.65 -9.19
N ALA A 377 25.96 -12.35 -10.16
CA ALA A 377 24.54 -12.65 -10.21
C ALA A 377 24.11 -13.51 -9.01
N ALA A 378 24.89 -14.54 -8.67
CA ALA A 378 24.61 -15.38 -7.51
C ALA A 378 24.67 -14.61 -6.18
N PHE A 379 25.49 -13.57 -6.06
CA PHE A 379 25.49 -12.65 -4.93
C PHE A 379 24.27 -11.72 -4.95
N LEU A 380 23.96 -11.08 -6.09
CA LEU A 380 22.87 -10.10 -6.21
C LEU A 380 21.48 -10.74 -6.02
N LEU A 381 21.25 -11.94 -6.55
CA LEU A 381 19.99 -12.68 -6.41
C LEU A 381 19.68 -13.11 -4.97
N ARG A 382 20.68 -13.06 -4.06
CA ARG A 382 20.48 -13.36 -2.65
C ARG A 382 20.00 -12.15 -1.84
N LEU A 383 20.08 -10.94 -2.40
CA LEU A 383 19.58 -9.74 -1.73
C LEU A 383 18.06 -9.80 -1.61
N SER A 384 17.55 -9.40 -0.46
CA SER A 384 16.13 -9.34 -0.16
C SER A 384 15.73 -7.96 0.36
N PRO A 385 14.43 -7.63 0.42
CA PRO A 385 13.97 -6.32 0.91
C PRO A 385 14.51 -5.96 2.31
N GLU A 386 14.77 -6.96 3.16
CA GLU A 386 15.33 -6.77 4.51
C GLU A 386 16.79 -6.31 4.51
N ASP A 387 17.52 -6.50 3.41
CA ASP A 387 18.89 -6.02 3.24
C ASP A 387 18.95 -4.54 2.83
N LEU A 388 17.80 -3.91 2.52
CA LEU A 388 17.71 -2.54 2.06
C LEU A 388 17.48 -1.56 3.21
N ASP A 389 18.17 -0.42 3.18
CA ASP A 389 17.88 0.70 4.07
C ASP A 389 16.80 1.61 3.46
N PRO A 390 15.99 2.34 4.25
CA PRO A 390 15.17 3.41 3.70
C PRO A 390 16.05 4.53 3.16
N ARG A 391 15.65 5.15 2.05
CA ARG A 391 16.35 6.30 1.47
C ARG A 391 16.41 7.44 2.49
N LYS A 392 17.61 7.94 2.79
CA LYS A 392 17.83 9.08 3.71
C LYS A 392 18.47 10.22 2.95
N ALA A 393 17.77 11.34 2.80
CA ALA A 393 18.30 12.55 2.16
C ALA A 393 18.64 13.62 3.20
N TRP A 394 19.71 14.37 2.96
CA TRP A 394 20.14 15.52 3.76
C TRP A 394 20.96 16.49 2.92
N THR A 395 21.12 17.72 3.40
CA THR A 395 21.97 18.72 2.75
C THR A 395 23.33 18.75 3.43
N ALA A 396 24.41 18.64 2.65
CA ALA A 396 25.77 18.81 3.13
C ALA A 396 26.37 20.10 2.58
N TRP A 397 27.10 20.84 3.41
CA TRP A 397 27.94 21.93 2.93
C TRP A 397 29.19 21.34 2.30
N THR A 398 29.42 21.63 1.03
CA THR A 398 30.61 21.22 0.28
C THR A 398 31.25 22.46 -0.34
N ARG A 399 32.58 22.53 -0.31
CA ARG A 399 33.32 23.59 -0.97
C ARG A 399 33.27 23.35 -2.48
N ARG A 400 32.69 24.29 -3.22
CA ARG A 400 32.59 24.26 -4.68
C ARG A 400 33.96 24.59 -5.31
N PRO A 401 34.18 24.25 -6.61
CA PRO A 401 35.45 24.52 -7.30
C PRO A 401 35.84 25.99 -7.35
N ASP A 402 34.86 26.89 -7.30
CA ASP A 402 35.04 28.36 -7.21
C ASP A 402 35.53 28.84 -5.82
N GLY A 403 35.75 27.91 -4.88
CA GLY A 403 36.21 28.19 -3.53
C GLY A 403 35.09 28.57 -2.54
N ASN A 404 33.86 28.79 -3.02
CA ASN A 404 32.70 29.14 -2.20
C ASN A 404 32.09 27.90 -1.53
N TRP A 405 31.45 28.10 -0.38
CA TRP A 405 30.69 27.05 0.27
C TRP A 405 29.30 26.97 -0.32
N GLY A 406 28.99 25.84 -0.93
CA GLY A 406 27.68 25.53 -1.47
C GLY A 406 26.96 24.49 -0.62
N ARG A 407 25.63 24.57 -0.61
CA ARG A 407 24.80 23.44 -0.18
C ARG A 407 24.71 22.45 -1.34
N GLU A 408 25.00 21.18 -1.06
CA GLU A 408 24.79 20.08 -1.99
C GLU A 408 23.83 19.06 -1.37
N PRO A 409 22.80 18.62 -2.13
CA PRO A 409 21.97 17.50 -1.70
C PRO A 409 22.82 16.24 -1.63
N ARG A 410 22.58 15.45 -0.59
CA ARG A 410 23.12 14.11 -0.44
C ARG A 410 22.01 13.16 -0.03
N ALA A 411 22.13 11.93 -0.46
CA ALA A 411 21.29 10.86 -0.01
C ALA A 411 22.10 9.60 0.26
N GLN A 412 21.51 8.70 1.01
CA GLN A 412 21.89 7.31 1.07
C GLN A 412 20.67 6.53 0.59
N GLY A 413 20.75 5.96 -0.62
CA GLY A 413 19.69 5.11 -1.14
C GLY A 413 19.70 3.71 -0.55
N PRO A 414 18.82 2.82 -1.03
CA PRO A 414 18.52 1.56 -0.36
C PRO A 414 19.69 0.60 -0.22
N LEU A 415 20.62 0.63 -1.18
CA LEU A 415 21.83 -0.19 -1.16
C LEU A 415 23.04 0.52 -0.55
N GLY A 416 22.86 1.71 0.04
CA GLY A 416 23.97 2.56 0.47
C GLY A 416 24.91 1.94 1.51
N ARG A 417 24.48 0.91 2.26
CA ARG A 417 25.35 0.12 3.17
C ARG A 417 25.80 -1.23 2.58
N ASN A 418 25.21 -1.66 1.47
CA ASN A 418 25.62 -2.80 0.66
C ASN A 418 26.72 -2.34 -0.32
N TRP A 419 27.95 -2.38 0.17
CA TRP A 419 29.16 -2.00 -0.53
C TRP A 419 29.31 -2.76 -1.85
N THR A 420 29.22 -4.09 -1.82
CA THR A 420 29.44 -4.92 -3.01
C THR A 420 28.32 -4.71 -4.02
N ALA A 421 27.06 -4.70 -3.60
CA ALA A 421 25.92 -4.48 -4.49
C ALA A 421 25.98 -3.10 -5.15
N SER A 422 26.29 -2.05 -4.37
CA SER A 422 26.44 -0.69 -4.91
C SER A 422 27.61 -0.58 -5.89
N GLN A 423 28.72 -1.30 -5.65
CA GLN A 423 29.82 -1.38 -6.62
C GLN A 423 29.40 -2.09 -7.90
N LEU A 424 28.57 -3.14 -7.80
CA LEU A 424 28.11 -3.86 -8.99
C LEU A 424 27.12 -3.03 -9.80
N LEU A 425 26.22 -2.28 -9.15
CA LEU A 425 25.10 -1.61 -9.83
C LEU A 425 25.37 -0.15 -10.22
N TYR A 426 26.23 0.57 -9.49
CA TYR A 426 26.37 2.03 -9.60
C TYR A 426 27.82 2.49 -9.73
N ARG A 427 28.71 1.63 -10.27
CA ARG A 427 30.15 1.91 -10.35
C ARG A 427 30.46 3.17 -11.14
N HIS A 428 29.74 3.36 -12.24
CA HIS A 428 29.96 4.42 -13.23
C HIS A 428 28.89 5.52 -13.16
N ALA A 429 27.96 5.43 -12.20
CA ALA A 429 26.92 6.43 -11.99
C ALA A 429 27.53 7.73 -11.41
N PRO A 430 27.43 8.90 -12.09
CA PRO A 430 27.95 10.17 -11.62
C PRO A 430 27.20 10.67 -10.38
N GLN A 431 25.97 10.21 -10.19
CA GLN A 431 25.16 10.51 -9.03
C GLN A 431 25.65 9.72 -7.79
N ALA A 432 26.39 8.63 -7.96
CA ALA A 432 26.86 7.76 -6.89
C ALA A 432 28.31 8.06 -6.49
N MET A 433 28.59 8.08 -5.18
CA MET A 433 29.88 8.43 -4.61
C MET A 433 30.30 7.40 -3.55
N PRO A 434 31.24 6.49 -3.86
CA PRO A 434 31.74 5.50 -2.92
C PRO A 434 32.63 6.13 -1.84
N ARG A 435 32.36 5.84 -0.57
CA ARG A 435 33.21 6.20 0.57
C ARG A 435 34.06 4.99 1.00
N ASN A 436 35.22 4.80 0.37
CA ASN A 436 36.11 3.64 0.56
C ASN A 436 36.51 3.32 2.01
N ARG A 437 36.55 4.33 2.90
CA ARG A 437 36.92 4.13 4.30
C ARG A 437 35.79 3.50 5.11
N SER A 438 34.57 4.00 4.96
CA SER A 438 33.37 3.53 5.66
C SER A 438 32.61 2.44 4.90
N LEU A 439 32.99 2.15 3.64
CA LEU A 439 32.34 1.18 2.75
C LEU A 439 30.84 1.44 2.58
N ILE A 440 30.48 2.71 2.40
CA ILE A 440 29.12 3.14 2.08
C ILE A 440 29.11 3.84 0.73
N PHE A 441 27.96 3.84 0.07
CA PHE A 441 27.66 4.65 -1.09
C PHE A 441 26.77 5.82 -0.68
N LEU A 442 27.13 7.01 -1.15
CA LEU A 442 26.32 8.21 -1.03
C LEU A 442 25.85 8.60 -2.44
N GLU A 443 24.69 9.22 -2.52
CA GLU A 443 24.09 9.72 -3.73
C GLU A 443 24.04 11.25 -3.69
N ARG A 444 24.35 11.92 -4.79
CA ARG A 444 24.17 13.38 -4.95
C ARG A 444 22.80 13.71 -5.53
N ALA A 445 22.30 12.80 -6.35
CA ALA A 445 20.96 12.78 -6.92
C ALA A 445 20.51 11.32 -7.03
N GLU A 446 19.25 11.08 -7.37
CA GLU A 446 18.79 9.73 -7.66
C GLU A 446 19.53 9.20 -8.91
N PRO A 447 20.10 7.98 -8.87
CA PRO A 447 20.70 7.36 -10.04
C PRO A 447 19.68 7.23 -11.16
N ASP A 448 20.11 7.46 -12.39
CA ASP A 448 19.29 7.23 -13.57
C ASP A 448 18.97 5.73 -13.67
N PRO A 449 17.68 5.33 -13.63
CA PRO A 449 17.30 3.92 -13.61
C PRO A 449 17.64 3.18 -14.92
N ASP A 450 17.73 3.89 -16.04
CA ASP A 450 17.82 3.31 -17.39
C ASP A 450 19.26 3.27 -17.92
N ARG A 451 20.18 3.96 -17.25
CA ARG A 451 21.58 4.06 -17.67
C ARG A 451 22.40 2.85 -17.24
N ARG A 452 23.28 2.38 -18.13
CA ARG A 452 24.20 1.26 -17.88
C ARG A 452 25.43 1.68 -17.07
N ASP A 453 25.20 1.89 -15.77
CA ASP A 453 26.22 2.34 -14.81
C ASP A 453 26.83 1.22 -13.96
N GLU A 454 26.44 -0.03 -14.22
CA GLU A 454 26.96 -1.21 -13.57
C GLU A 454 28.45 -1.46 -13.84
N ALA A 455 29.12 -2.18 -12.94
CA ALA A 455 30.50 -2.59 -13.16
C ALA A 455 30.61 -3.65 -14.27
N PHE A 456 31.56 -3.44 -15.19
CA PHE A 456 31.91 -4.34 -16.30
C PHE A 456 30.72 -4.66 -17.21
N PRO A 457 30.12 -3.63 -17.86
CA PRO A 457 28.93 -3.78 -18.68
C PRO A 457 29.08 -4.85 -19.78
N ASP A 458 30.24 -4.92 -20.44
CA ASP A 458 30.48 -5.86 -21.54
C ASP A 458 30.35 -7.33 -21.10
N LEU A 459 30.80 -7.66 -19.87
CA LEU A 459 30.70 -9.03 -19.36
C LEU A 459 29.25 -9.45 -19.09
N TRP A 460 28.40 -8.51 -18.66
CA TRP A 460 26.97 -8.78 -18.54
C TRP A 460 26.31 -8.99 -19.90
N SER A 461 26.70 -8.20 -20.90
CA SER A 461 26.18 -8.33 -22.27
C SER A 461 26.50 -9.68 -22.93
N THR A 462 27.58 -10.35 -22.53
CA THR A 462 27.88 -11.72 -23.00
C THR A 462 27.01 -12.82 -22.37
N ARG A 463 26.15 -12.48 -21.39
CA ARG A 463 25.37 -13.43 -20.58
C ARG A 463 23.89 -13.03 -20.47
N PRO A 464 23.14 -13.04 -21.59
CA PRO A 464 21.70 -12.74 -21.58
C PRO A 464 20.90 -13.72 -20.72
N ASP A 465 21.38 -14.96 -20.55
CA ASP A 465 20.81 -15.96 -19.64
C ASP A 465 20.79 -15.47 -18.18
N LEU A 466 21.88 -14.85 -17.73
CA LEU A 466 21.97 -14.27 -16.38
C LEU A 466 21.18 -12.97 -16.27
N ALA A 467 21.11 -12.17 -17.34
CA ALA A 467 20.30 -10.96 -17.36
C ALA A 467 18.81 -11.27 -17.20
N LEU A 468 18.30 -12.28 -17.92
CA LEU A 468 16.94 -12.80 -17.76
C LEU A 468 16.70 -13.30 -16.34
N ARG A 469 17.63 -14.09 -15.79
CA ARG A 469 17.53 -14.57 -14.41
C ARG A 469 17.48 -13.43 -13.39
N LEU A 470 18.28 -12.39 -13.57
CA LEU A 470 18.27 -11.20 -12.71
C LEU A 470 16.94 -10.45 -12.82
N ALA A 471 16.41 -10.25 -14.04
CA ALA A 471 15.15 -9.55 -14.25
C ALA A 471 13.95 -10.33 -13.67
N ALA A 472 13.91 -11.65 -13.84
CA ALA A 472 12.80 -12.49 -13.41
C ALA A 472 12.83 -12.85 -11.92
N ASP A 473 14.01 -13.24 -11.39
CA ASP A 473 14.11 -13.89 -10.08
C ASP A 473 14.57 -12.94 -8.95
N ALA A 474 14.95 -11.69 -9.28
CA ALA A 474 15.43 -10.76 -8.25
C ALA A 474 14.31 -10.32 -7.31
N ARG A 475 14.61 -10.37 -6.00
CA ARG A 475 13.69 -9.94 -4.93
C ARG A 475 13.77 -8.46 -4.60
N VAL A 476 14.71 -7.73 -5.21
CA VAL A 476 14.90 -6.29 -4.98
C VAL A 476 15.03 -5.56 -6.31
N GLU A 477 14.32 -4.45 -6.41
CA GLU A 477 14.15 -3.69 -7.65
C GLU A 477 15.47 -3.26 -8.31
N PRO A 478 16.51 -2.77 -7.60
CA PRO A 478 17.77 -2.39 -8.24
C PRO A 478 18.48 -3.53 -8.98
N VAL A 479 18.27 -4.78 -8.53
CA VAL A 479 18.89 -5.97 -9.14
C VAL A 479 18.10 -6.41 -10.36
N ALA A 480 16.77 -6.44 -10.28
CA ALA A 480 15.92 -6.71 -11.44
C ALA A 480 16.19 -5.70 -12.57
N ARG A 481 16.32 -4.41 -12.25
CA ARG A 481 16.65 -3.37 -13.23
C ARG A 481 17.99 -3.59 -13.94
N LEU A 482 19.00 -4.18 -13.28
CA LEU A 482 20.24 -4.56 -13.98
C LEU A 482 19.95 -5.56 -15.11
N GLY A 483 19.19 -6.62 -14.80
CA GLY A 483 18.78 -7.60 -15.80
C GLY A 483 18.00 -6.96 -16.95
N VAL A 484 17.03 -6.10 -16.61
CA VAL A 484 16.22 -5.36 -17.59
C VAL A 484 17.08 -4.50 -18.50
N ARG A 485 18.02 -3.70 -17.95
CA ARG A 485 18.91 -2.85 -18.76
C ARG A 485 19.78 -3.65 -19.72
N VAL A 486 20.30 -4.79 -19.27
CA VAL A 486 21.15 -5.66 -20.10
C VAL A 486 20.33 -6.27 -21.25
N LEU A 487 19.11 -6.75 -20.97
CA LEU A 487 18.21 -7.26 -22.02
C LEU A 487 17.75 -6.15 -22.97
N TRP A 488 17.44 -4.95 -22.47
CA TRP A 488 16.98 -3.83 -23.31
C TRP A 488 18.04 -3.38 -24.31
N ALA A 489 19.32 -3.40 -23.89
CA ALA A 489 20.44 -3.04 -24.73
C ALA A 489 20.75 -4.06 -25.84
N ASP A 490 20.19 -5.28 -25.79
CA ASP A 490 20.42 -6.34 -26.76
C ASP A 490 19.09 -6.76 -27.44
N PRO A 491 18.78 -6.22 -28.63
CA PRO A 491 17.60 -6.61 -29.39
C PRO A 491 17.54 -8.11 -29.71
N ALA A 492 18.68 -8.75 -30.01
CA ALA A 492 18.72 -10.18 -30.34
C ALA A 492 18.37 -11.04 -29.12
N ALA A 493 18.84 -10.66 -27.93
CA ALA A 493 18.44 -11.32 -26.69
C ALA A 493 16.93 -11.20 -26.44
N ARG A 494 16.32 -10.04 -26.72
CA ARG A 494 14.86 -9.85 -26.57
C ARG A 494 14.06 -10.65 -27.59
N GLU A 495 14.53 -10.74 -28.82
CA GLU A 495 13.90 -11.56 -29.86
C GLU A 495 13.99 -13.06 -29.54
N ALA A 496 15.09 -13.51 -28.90
CA ALA A 496 15.29 -14.90 -28.50
C ALA A 496 14.41 -15.34 -27.31
N LEU A 497 13.79 -14.42 -26.55
CA LEU A 497 12.96 -14.78 -25.40
C LEU A 497 11.80 -15.68 -25.83
N THR A 498 11.62 -16.80 -25.15
CA THR A 498 10.47 -17.69 -25.39
C THR A 498 9.20 -17.13 -24.73
N ALA A 499 8.02 -17.62 -25.13
CA ALA A 499 6.76 -17.26 -24.48
C ALA A 499 6.79 -17.56 -22.96
N ALA A 500 7.38 -18.70 -22.56
CA ALA A 500 7.55 -19.06 -21.16
C ALA A 500 8.43 -18.06 -20.39
N GLU A 501 9.49 -17.55 -21.02
CA GLU A 501 10.38 -16.55 -20.42
C GLU A 501 9.73 -15.19 -20.29
N LEU A 502 8.97 -14.76 -21.29
CA LEU A 502 8.13 -13.57 -21.19
C LEU A 502 7.10 -13.73 -20.06
N GLY A 503 6.55 -14.93 -19.88
CA GLY A 503 5.65 -15.23 -18.77
C GLY A 503 6.31 -15.15 -17.41
N ARG A 504 7.55 -15.64 -17.28
CA ARG A 504 8.34 -15.46 -16.05
C ARG A 504 8.55 -13.97 -15.73
N LEU A 505 8.85 -13.15 -16.74
CA LEU A 505 9.05 -11.71 -16.56
C LEU A 505 7.75 -10.94 -16.25
N LEU A 506 6.63 -11.30 -16.88
CA LEU A 506 5.31 -10.72 -16.60
C LEU A 506 4.81 -11.02 -15.19
N ASN A 507 5.25 -12.13 -14.60
CA ASN A 507 4.95 -12.52 -13.22
C ASN A 507 6.09 -12.19 -12.24
N ALA A 508 7.12 -11.46 -12.68
CA ALA A 508 8.23 -11.08 -11.82
C ALA A 508 7.78 -10.06 -10.77
N ALA A 509 8.45 -10.01 -9.61
CA ALA A 509 8.16 -9.04 -8.55
C ALA A 509 8.51 -7.58 -8.96
N SER A 510 9.30 -7.40 -10.01
CA SER A 510 9.75 -6.10 -10.50
C SER A 510 8.85 -5.56 -11.61
N PHE A 511 8.30 -4.36 -11.40
CA PHE A 511 7.53 -3.67 -12.43
C PHE A 511 8.34 -3.42 -13.70
N ALA A 512 9.64 -3.12 -13.59
CA ALA A 512 10.49 -2.90 -14.76
C ALA A 512 10.63 -4.18 -15.62
N ALA A 513 10.67 -5.36 -14.99
CA ALA A 513 10.71 -6.64 -15.70
C ALA A 513 9.37 -6.95 -16.39
N GLN A 514 8.25 -6.65 -15.71
CA GLN A 514 6.91 -6.78 -16.29
C GLN A 514 6.74 -5.89 -17.54
N GLN A 515 7.19 -4.63 -17.46
CA GLN A 515 7.13 -3.68 -18.59
C GLN A 515 7.99 -4.12 -19.77
N LEU A 516 9.23 -4.56 -19.52
CA LEU A 516 10.11 -5.14 -20.55
C LEU A 516 9.39 -6.26 -21.33
N ALA A 517 8.76 -7.19 -20.62
CA ALA A 517 8.09 -8.32 -21.23
C ALA A 517 6.82 -7.90 -21.98
N PHE A 518 6.04 -6.97 -21.42
CA PHE A 518 4.88 -6.40 -22.08
C PHE A 518 5.25 -5.70 -23.39
N GLU A 519 6.26 -4.82 -23.38
CA GLU A 519 6.72 -4.12 -24.58
C GLU A 519 7.26 -5.09 -25.62
N THR A 520 8.05 -6.08 -25.20
CA THR A 520 8.55 -7.13 -26.11
C THR A 520 7.41 -7.94 -26.73
N ALA A 521 6.38 -8.30 -25.95
CA ALA A 521 5.21 -9.01 -26.46
C ALA A 521 4.37 -8.13 -27.41
N ARG A 522 4.17 -6.86 -27.08
CA ARG A 522 3.47 -5.87 -27.92
C ARG A 522 4.16 -5.74 -29.28
N ASP A 523 5.47 -5.57 -29.29
CA ASP A 523 6.23 -5.36 -30.52
C ASP A 523 6.19 -6.62 -31.41
N ARG A 524 6.24 -7.83 -30.82
CA ARG A 524 6.05 -9.09 -31.55
C ARG A 524 4.66 -9.21 -32.18
N LEU A 525 3.62 -8.93 -31.43
CA LEU A 525 2.24 -8.99 -31.94
C LEU A 525 1.99 -7.94 -33.03
N ALA A 526 2.58 -6.75 -32.90
CA ALA A 526 2.52 -5.68 -33.91
C ALA A 526 3.28 -6.07 -35.20
N GLY A 527 4.37 -6.83 -35.08
CA GLY A 527 5.11 -7.42 -36.20
C GLY A 527 4.40 -8.58 -36.90
N GLY A 528 3.16 -8.92 -36.50
CA GLY A 528 2.39 -9.99 -37.09
C GLY A 528 2.68 -11.39 -36.54
N ALA A 529 3.44 -11.50 -35.44
CA ALA A 529 3.60 -12.79 -34.75
C ALA A 529 2.25 -13.24 -34.17
N VAL A 530 1.89 -14.50 -34.42
CA VAL A 530 0.65 -15.10 -33.97
C VAL A 530 0.99 -16.41 -33.28
N ASP A 531 1.45 -16.30 -32.04
CA ASP A 531 1.81 -17.44 -31.18
C ASP A 531 0.75 -17.60 -30.07
N PRO A 532 -0.07 -18.66 -30.11
CA PRO A 532 -1.04 -18.96 -29.04
C PRO A 532 -0.40 -19.09 -27.66
N SER A 533 0.86 -19.54 -27.57
CA SER A 533 1.58 -19.65 -26.30
C SER A 533 1.86 -18.28 -25.68
N LEU A 534 2.21 -17.30 -26.51
CA LEU A 534 2.40 -15.92 -26.08
C LEU A 534 1.07 -15.31 -25.59
N LEU A 535 -0.03 -15.53 -26.31
CA LEU A 535 -1.35 -15.06 -25.91
C LEU A 535 -1.78 -15.68 -24.57
N ALA A 536 -1.55 -16.98 -24.37
CA ALA A 536 -1.89 -17.68 -23.13
C ALA A 536 -1.16 -17.06 -21.93
N VAL A 537 0.13 -16.76 -22.11
CA VAL A 537 0.96 -16.09 -21.10
C VAL A 537 0.47 -14.68 -20.79
N LEU A 538 0.09 -13.89 -21.81
CA LEU A 538 -0.43 -12.54 -21.62
C LEU A 538 -1.79 -12.52 -20.91
N VAL A 539 -2.67 -13.48 -21.20
CA VAL A 539 -3.97 -13.65 -20.53
C VAL A 539 -3.79 -14.01 -19.04
N GLY A 540 -2.78 -14.80 -18.72
CA GLY A 540 -2.45 -15.18 -17.35
C GLY A 540 -1.65 -14.14 -16.57
N ALA A 541 -1.30 -12.99 -17.16
CA ALA A 541 -0.51 -11.98 -16.50
C ALA A 541 -1.34 -11.11 -15.53
N ASP A 542 -0.73 -10.72 -14.40
CA ASP A 542 -1.34 -9.80 -13.43
C ASP A 542 -1.54 -8.40 -14.02
N LEU A 543 -0.71 -8.00 -15.00
CA LEU A 543 -0.75 -6.70 -15.67
C LEU A 543 -2.01 -6.55 -16.57
N PRO A 544 -2.95 -5.64 -16.27
CA PRO A 544 -4.17 -5.46 -17.07
C PRO A 544 -3.90 -5.11 -18.54
N GLU A 545 -2.86 -4.35 -18.81
CA GLU A 545 -2.47 -3.93 -20.16
C GLU A 545 -2.04 -5.13 -21.02
N ALA A 546 -1.36 -6.11 -20.42
CA ALA A 546 -0.97 -7.36 -21.08
C ALA A 546 -2.20 -8.20 -21.45
N ARG A 547 -3.14 -8.36 -20.51
CA ARG A 547 -4.41 -9.07 -20.78
C ARG A 547 -5.23 -8.36 -21.86
N GLY A 548 -5.38 -7.04 -21.75
CA GLY A 548 -6.09 -6.24 -22.73
C GLY A 548 -5.48 -6.31 -24.14
N LEU A 549 -4.15 -6.38 -24.24
CA LEU A 549 -3.46 -6.58 -25.51
C LEU A 549 -3.79 -7.94 -26.13
N ALA A 550 -3.74 -9.03 -25.34
CA ALA A 550 -4.08 -10.36 -25.82
C ALA A 550 -5.55 -10.45 -26.25
N LEU A 551 -6.48 -9.94 -25.44
CA LEU A 551 -7.90 -9.95 -25.74
C LEU A 551 -8.22 -9.18 -27.02
N ARG A 552 -7.65 -7.97 -27.22
CA ARG A 552 -7.82 -7.22 -28.47
C ARG A 552 -7.28 -7.98 -29.69
N ARG A 553 -6.16 -8.70 -29.54
CA ARG A 553 -5.60 -9.50 -30.64
C ARG A 553 -6.49 -10.68 -31.00
N ILE A 554 -7.07 -11.35 -30.00
CA ILE A 554 -8.03 -12.46 -30.16
C ILE A 554 -9.34 -11.95 -30.79
N GLU A 555 -9.83 -10.79 -30.38
CA GLU A 555 -11.03 -10.16 -30.94
C GLU A 555 -10.83 -9.75 -32.41
N ALA A 556 -9.66 -9.22 -32.74
CA ALA A 556 -9.33 -8.83 -34.12
C ALA A 556 -9.15 -10.03 -35.07
N ASP A 557 -8.82 -11.21 -34.54
CA ASP A 557 -8.66 -12.44 -35.31
C ASP A 557 -9.32 -13.61 -34.57
N PRO A 558 -10.64 -13.80 -34.77
CA PRO A 558 -11.39 -14.84 -34.09
C PRO A 558 -10.92 -16.27 -34.39
N ALA A 559 -10.02 -16.50 -35.36
CA ALA A 559 -9.45 -17.82 -35.59
C ALA A 559 -8.46 -18.23 -34.47
N LEU A 560 -7.98 -17.26 -33.70
CA LEU A 560 -7.10 -17.49 -32.55
C LEU A 560 -7.84 -17.98 -31.33
N LEU A 561 -9.12 -17.64 -31.24
CA LEU A 561 -9.98 -18.14 -30.19
C LEU A 561 -10.07 -19.66 -30.30
N TRP A 562 -9.64 -20.36 -29.25
CA TRP A 562 -9.57 -21.83 -29.18
C TRP A 562 -8.58 -22.49 -30.15
N SER A 563 -7.68 -21.72 -30.76
CA SER A 563 -6.66 -22.25 -31.69
C SER A 563 -5.74 -23.30 -31.07
N ASP A 564 -5.54 -23.24 -29.76
CA ASP A 564 -4.73 -24.19 -29.01
C ASP A 564 -5.28 -24.39 -27.58
N THR A 565 -5.07 -25.59 -27.04
CA THR A 565 -5.58 -26.02 -25.73
C THR A 565 -4.99 -25.22 -24.55
N PRO A 566 -3.69 -24.86 -24.49
CA PRO A 566 -3.12 -23.98 -23.46
C PRO A 566 -3.74 -22.58 -23.45
N LEU A 567 -4.04 -21.99 -24.61
CA LEU A 567 -4.70 -20.69 -24.68
C LEU A 567 -6.14 -20.78 -24.18
N ALA A 568 -6.88 -21.80 -24.62
CA ALA A 568 -8.24 -22.04 -24.15
C ALA A 568 -8.30 -22.26 -22.63
N PHE A 569 -7.35 -23.03 -22.10
CA PHE A 569 -7.20 -23.26 -20.67
C PHE A 569 -6.89 -21.95 -19.94
N ALA A 570 -5.91 -21.16 -20.39
CA ALA A 570 -5.54 -19.89 -19.75
C ALA A 570 -6.70 -18.88 -19.72
N LEU A 571 -7.49 -18.80 -20.80
CA LEU A 571 -8.69 -17.98 -20.86
C LEU A 571 -9.75 -18.41 -19.83
N LEU A 572 -10.01 -19.73 -19.75
CA LEU A 572 -11.05 -20.26 -18.86
C LEU A 572 -10.64 -20.22 -17.38
N THR A 573 -9.36 -20.40 -17.07
CA THR A 573 -8.85 -20.42 -15.68
C THR A 573 -8.38 -19.05 -15.19
N SER A 574 -8.49 -17.98 -15.98
CA SER A 574 -8.06 -16.65 -15.55
C SER A 574 -9.08 -16.03 -14.58
N PRO A 575 -8.68 -15.62 -13.37
CA PRO A 575 -9.59 -15.01 -12.39
C PRO A 575 -9.95 -13.56 -12.71
N ALA A 576 -9.38 -12.98 -13.77
CA ALA A 576 -9.57 -11.58 -14.11
C ALA A 576 -10.94 -11.34 -14.77
N ALA A 577 -11.70 -10.37 -14.25
CA ALA A 577 -13.08 -10.11 -14.68
C ALA A 577 -13.21 -9.67 -16.15
N ASP A 578 -12.19 -8.98 -16.67
CA ASP A 578 -12.06 -8.59 -18.08
C ASP A 578 -11.95 -9.82 -18.99
N VAL A 579 -11.16 -10.82 -18.59
CA VAL A 579 -11.02 -12.10 -19.30
C VAL A 579 -12.31 -12.90 -19.21
N ALA A 580 -12.93 -13.04 -18.02
CA ALA A 580 -14.18 -13.76 -17.87
C ALA A 580 -15.31 -13.17 -18.73
N ALA A 581 -15.44 -11.83 -18.76
CA ALA A 581 -16.40 -11.15 -19.62
C ALA A 581 -16.11 -11.37 -21.12
N ALA A 582 -14.83 -11.42 -21.50
CA ALA A 582 -14.44 -11.75 -22.87
C ALA A 582 -14.76 -13.20 -23.24
N VAL A 583 -14.48 -14.18 -22.37
CA VAL A 583 -14.82 -15.60 -22.59
C VAL A 583 -16.32 -15.77 -22.84
N ILE A 584 -17.17 -15.20 -21.99
CA ILE A 584 -18.63 -15.30 -22.13
C ILE A 584 -19.09 -14.69 -23.46
N ARG A 585 -18.60 -13.49 -23.81
CA ARG A 585 -18.95 -12.79 -25.05
C ARG A 585 -18.50 -13.58 -26.28
N LEU A 586 -17.27 -14.09 -26.28
CA LEU A 586 -16.64 -14.73 -27.44
C LEU A 586 -17.15 -16.15 -27.67
N ALA A 587 -17.41 -16.92 -26.61
CA ALA A 587 -17.96 -18.27 -26.70
C ALA A 587 -19.31 -18.31 -27.45
N GLY A 588 -20.15 -17.29 -27.28
CA GLY A 588 -21.42 -17.16 -28.01
C GLY A 588 -21.27 -16.86 -29.51
N THR A 589 -20.13 -16.28 -29.93
CA THR A 589 -19.87 -15.93 -31.34
C THR A 589 -19.19 -17.05 -32.12
N ARG A 590 -18.33 -17.84 -31.45
CA ARG A 590 -17.60 -18.94 -32.07
C ARG A 590 -17.47 -20.09 -31.06
N PRO A 591 -18.29 -21.14 -31.19
CA PRO A 591 -18.29 -22.25 -30.25
C PRO A 591 -17.00 -23.07 -30.38
N LEU A 592 -16.64 -23.73 -29.29
CA LEU A 592 -15.53 -24.68 -29.25
C LEU A 592 -15.89 -25.91 -30.12
N ASP A 593 -14.96 -26.34 -30.96
CA ASP A 593 -15.14 -27.56 -31.75
C ASP A 593 -15.06 -28.82 -30.86
N ARG A 594 -15.47 -29.98 -31.40
CA ARG A 594 -15.54 -31.22 -30.60
C ARG A 594 -14.17 -31.68 -30.10
N ASP A 595 -13.15 -31.60 -30.95
CA ASP A 595 -11.81 -32.07 -30.62
C ASP A 595 -11.13 -31.15 -29.61
N GLY A 596 -11.25 -29.84 -29.77
CA GLY A 596 -10.79 -28.83 -28.81
C GLY A 596 -11.54 -28.90 -27.49
N ALA A 597 -12.86 -29.14 -27.52
CA ALA A 597 -13.66 -29.38 -26.31
C ALA A 597 -13.17 -30.61 -25.55
N ALA A 598 -12.85 -31.70 -26.26
CA ALA A 598 -12.31 -32.90 -25.64
C ALA A 598 -10.90 -32.71 -25.08
N ALA A 599 -10.02 -32.00 -25.78
CA ALA A 599 -8.68 -31.69 -25.32
C ALA A 599 -8.70 -30.78 -24.07
N LEU A 600 -9.53 -29.72 -24.10
CA LEU A 600 -9.69 -28.82 -22.96
C LEU A 600 -10.31 -29.53 -21.75
N GLY A 601 -11.34 -30.35 -21.96
CA GLY A 601 -11.97 -31.15 -20.89
C GLY A 601 -10.97 -32.08 -20.20
N ARG A 602 -10.17 -32.84 -20.96
CA ARG A 602 -9.10 -33.69 -20.40
C ARG A 602 -8.09 -32.89 -19.59
N ARG A 603 -7.62 -31.76 -20.13
CA ARG A 603 -6.66 -30.89 -19.45
C ARG A 603 -7.21 -30.32 -18.14
N LEU A 604 -8.50 -29.96 -18.10
CA LEU A 604 -9.15 -29.48 -16.88
C LEU A 604 -9.21 -30.58 -15.81
N VAL A 605 -9.57 -31.81 -16.19
CA VAL A 605 -9.58 -32.96 -15.27
C VAL A 605 -8.19 -33.26 -14.73
N GLU A 606 -7.17 -33.30 -15.60
CA GLU A 606 -5.77 -33.53 -15.21
C GLU A 606 -5.27 -32.44 -14.26
N TRP A 607 -5.56 -31.17 -14.57
CA TRP A 607 -5.20 -30.04 -13.70
C TRP A 607 -5.86 -30.14 -12.32
N LEU A 608 -7.17 -30.37 -12.27
CA LEU A 608 -7.92 -30.48 -11.02
C LEU A 608 -7.45 -31.66 -10.15
N ARG A 609 -7.13 -32.81 -10.76
CA ARG A 609 -6.58 -33.98 -10.06
C ARG A 609 -5.18 -33.76 -9.49
N ALA A 610 -4.38 -32.92 -10.13
CA ALA A 610 -3.03 -32.62 -9.70
C ALA A 610 -2.96 -31.61 -8.54
N LEU A 611 -4.08 -30.97 -8.19
CA LEU A 611 -4.12 -29.99 -7.11
C LEU A 611 -3.96 -30.66 -5.73
N PRO A 612 -3.27 -30.00 -4.78
CA PRO A 612 -3.14 -30.53 -3.43
C PRO A 612 -4.48 -30.50 -2.68
N PRO A 613 -4.60 -31.25 -1.57
CA PRO A 613 -5.80 -31.23 -0.71
C PRO A 613 -6.18 -29.85 -0.16
N VAL A 614 -5.21 -28.94 -0.08
CA VAL A 614 -5.40 -27.55 0.31
C VAL A 614 -4.82 -26.66 -0.80
N PRO A 615 -5.62 -26.26 -1.79
CA PRO A 615 -5.17 -25.37 -2.86
C PRO A 615 -4.87 -23.96 -2.31
N ASP A 616 -3.93 -23.27 -2.93
CA ASP A 616 -3.65 -21.86 -2.60
C ASP A 616 -4.75 -20.92 -3.15
N ALA A 617 -4.69 -19.65 -2.74
CA ALA A 617 -5.69 -18.66 -3.14
C ALA A 617 -5.75 -18.44 -4.66
N ALA A 618 -4.64 -18.57 -5.37
CA ALA A 618 -4.59 -18.40 -6.82
C ALA A 618 -5.28 -19.57 -7.54
N ALA A 619 -5.03 -20.80 -7.09
CA ALA A 619 -5.70 -22.00 -7.58
C ALA A 619 -7.22 -21.94 -7.30
N VAL A 620 -7.63 -21.53 -6.09
CA VAL A 620 -9.06 -21.34 -5.75
C VAL A 620 -9.73 -20.32 -6.68
N ALA A 621 -9.07 -19.18 -6.94
CA ALA A 621 -9.60 -18.16 -7.84
C ALA A 621 -9.72 -18.68 -9.28
N ALA A 622 -8.72 -19.44 -9.76
CA ALA A 622 -8.73 -20.06 -11.08
C ALA A 622 -9.85 -21.11 -11.23
N ILE A 623 -10.09 -21.94 -10.19
CA ILE A 623 -11.19 -22.91 -10.17
C ILE A 623 -12.53 -22.18 -10.28
N ARG A 624 -12.73 -21.11 -9.51
CA ARG A 624 -13.97 -20.32 -9.54
C ARG A 624 -14.22 -19.71 -10.92
N ALA A 625 -13.18 -19.15 -11.55
CA ALA A 625 -13.27 -18.59 -12.90
C ALA A 625 -13.67 -19.64 -13.93
N MET A 626 -13.02 -20.81 -13.86
CA MET A 626 -13.32 -21.94 -14.72
C MET A 626 -14.77 -22.40 -14.56
N ARG A 627 -15.23 -22.62 -13.33
CA ARG A 627 -16.63 -23.01 -13.03
C ARG A 627 -17.64 -22.03 -13.62
N ALA A 628 -17.39 -20.73 -13.49
CA ALA A 628 -18.26 -19.68 -14.05
C ALA A 628 -18.30 -19.68 -15.59
N GLY A 629 -17.19 -20.04 -16.26
CA GLY A 629 -17.08 -20.09 -17.71
C GLY A 629 -17.58 -21.39 -18.36
N LEU A 630 -17.72 -22.49 -17.60
CA LEU A 630 -18.13 -23.80 -18.14
C LEU A 630 -19.46 -23.74 -18.91
N ALA A 631 -20.43 -23.00 -18.39
CA ALA A 631 -21.75 -22.90 -19.00
C ALA A 631 -21.73 -22.20 -20.37
N ALA A 632 -20.81 -21.25 -20.56
CA ALA A 632 -20.67 -20.53 -21.82
C ALA A 632 -20.00 -21.39 -22.90
N LEU A 633 -19.08 -22.27 -22.51
CA LEU A 633 -18.34 -23.16 -23.42
C LEU A 633 -19.11 -24.44 -23.78
N TRP A 634 -19.91 -24.98 -22.85
CA TRP A 634 -20.74 -26.17 -23.05
C TRP A 634 -22.23 -25.90 -22.79
N PRO A 635 -22.91 -25.12 -23.65
CA PRO A 635 -24.32 -24.80 -23.49
C PRO A 635 -25.25 -26.01 -23.72
N SER A 636 -24.82 -27.00 -24.51
CA SER A 636 -25.61 -28.19 -24.88
C SER A 636 -25.27 -29.46 -24.10
N HIS A 637 -24.53 -29.35 -22.99
CA HIS A 637 -24.20 -30.48 -22.08
C HIS A 637 -23.35 -31.62 -22.67
N GLY A 638 -22.46 -31.33 -23.63
CA GLY A 638 -21.60 -32.33 -24.29
C GLY A 638 -20.12 -32.32 -23.84
N LEU A 639 -19.82 -32.01 -22.57
CA LEU A 639 -18.45 -32.07 -22.06
C LEU A 639 -18.00 -33.55 -21.94
N PRO A 640 -16.92 -33.98 -22.63
CA PRO A 640 -16.46 -35.36 -22.59
C PRO A 640 -15.66 -35.63 -21.32
N VAL A 641 -16.38 -35.91 -20.24
CA VAL A 641 -15.84 -36.34 -18.94
C VAL A 641 -16.41 -37.71 -18.61
N SER A 642 -15.55 -38.66 -18.22
CA SER A 642 -16.01 -39.99 -17.81
C SER A 642 -16.64 -39.96 -16.42
N GLY A 643 -17.53 -40.91 -16.13
CA GLY A 643 -18.15 -41.03 -14.80
C GLY A 643 -17.13 -41.29 -13.70
N GLU A 644 -16.05 -42.02 -14.00
CA GLU A 644 -14.94 -42.27 -13.07
C GLU A 644 -14.16 -40.98 -12.77
N ASP A 645 -13.91 -40.14 -13.79
CA ASP A 645 -13.24 -38.85 -13.61
C ASP A 645 -14.07 -37.90 -12.76
N ALA A 646 -15.37 -37.77 -13.06
CA ALA A 646 -16.28 -36.96 -12.28
C ALA A 646 -16.37 -37.45 -10.82
N ALA A 647 -16.54 -38.76 -10.60
CA ALA A 647 -16.62 -39.33 -9.26
C ALA A 647 -15.32 -39.12 -8.46
N GLY A 648 -14.15 -39.30 -9.11
CA GLY A 648 -12.85 -39.06 -8.48
C GLY A 648 -12.64 -37.60 -8.08
N LEU A 649 -13.08 -36.65 -8.91
CA LEU A 649 -13.04 -35.22 -8.59
C LEU A 649 -14.02 -34.86 -7.47
N MET A 650 -15.24 -35.40 -7.48
CA MET A 650 -16.26 -35.18 -6.44
C MET A 650 -15.82 -35.71 -5.06
N ALA A 651 -14.96 -36.73 -5.03
CA ALA A 651 -14.39 -37.29 -3.81
C ALA A 651 -13.10 -36.56 -3.34
N HIS A 652 -12.65 -35.54 -4.05
CA HIS A 652 -11.42 -34.82 -3.72
C HIS A 652 -11.55 -34.09 -2.37
N PRO A 653 -10.51 -34.10 -1.50
CA PRO A 653 -10.58 -33.48 -0.18
C PRO A 653 -10.71 -31.95 -0.20
N ALA A 654 -10.25 -31.29 -1.27
CA ALA A 654 -10.46 -29.85 -1.47
C ALA A 654 -11.89 -29.57 -1.98
N PRO A 655 -12.73 -28.83 -1.23
CA PRO A 655 -14.13 -28.61 -1.61
C PRO A 655 -14.33 -27.89 -2.94
N GLU A 656 -13.42 -26.99 -3.32
CA GLU A 656 -13.46 -26.27 -4.59
C GLU A 656 -13.28 -27.21 -5.79
N VAL A 657 -12.41 -28.22 -5.63
CA VAL A 657 -12.18 -29.25 -6.65
C VAL A 657 -13.39 -30.20 -6.71
N ALA A 658 -13.96 -30.57 -5.57
CA ALA A 658 -15.19 -31.36 -5.52
C ALA A 658 -16.35 -30.65 -6.21
N ALA A 659 -16.55 -29.36 -5.92
CA ALA A 659 -17.55 -28.52 -6.59
C ALA A 659 -17.32 -28.44 -8.10
N ALA A 660 -16.06 -28.28 -8.54
CA ALA A 660 -15.71 -28.34 -9.95
C ALA A 660 -16.06 -29.69 -10.58
N GLY A 661 -15.81 -30.82 -9.89
CA GLY A 661 -16.19 -32.15 -10.35
C GLY A 661 -17.70 -32.27 -10.61
N ILE A 662 -18.53 -31.69 -9.73
CA ILE A 662 -19.99 -31.65 -9.87
C ILE A 662 -20.39 -30.79 -11.07
N ASP A 663 -19.79 -29.62 -11.26
CA ASP A 663 -20.10 -28.74 -12.39
C ASP A 663 -19.68 -29.36 -13.73
N LEU A 664 -18.55 -30.08 -13.78
CA LEU A 664 -18.13 -30.83 -14.97
C LEU A 664 -19.13 -31.95 -15.27
N LEU A 665 -19.58 -32.71 -14.26
CA LEU A 665 -20.63 -33.72 -14.41
C LEU A 665 -21.92 -33.07 -14.94
N ALA A 666 -22.30 -31.91 -14.39
CA ALA A 666 -23.48 -31.15 -14.83
C ALA A 666 -23.39 -30.68 -16.29
N ARG A 667 -22.20 -30.61 -16.89
CA ARG A 667 -22.00 -30.28 -18.31
C ARG A 667 -21.72 -31.48 -19.20
N SER A 668 -21.67 -32.69 -18.66
CA SER A 668 -21.43 -33.93 -19.40
C SER A 668 -22.71 -34.60 -19.91
N ASP A 669 -22.58 -35.56 -20.82
CA ASP A 669 -23.71 -36.36 -21.32
C ASP A 669 -24.25 -37.39 -20.30
N ILE A 670 -23.68 -37.46 -19.09
CA ILE A 670 -24.12 -38.39 -18.04
C ILE A 670 -25.48 -37.96 -17.50
N ASP A 671 -26.42 -38.90 -17.43
CA ASP A 671 -27.76 -38.67 -16.90
C ASP A 671 -27.72 -38.45 -15.39
N ALA A 672 -28.10 -37.25 -14.94
CA ALA A 672 -28.16 -36.88 -13.54
C ALA A 672 -29.19 -37.72 -12.77
N ALA A 673 -30.25 -38.21 -13.42
CA ALA A 673 -31.26 -39.05 -12.78
C ALA A 673 -30.76 -40.46 -12.43
N SER A 674 -29.64 -40.90 -13.04
CA SER A 674 -28.99 -42.19 -12.75
C SER A 674 -28.14 -42.21 -11.48
N LEU A 675 -27.94 -41.04 -10.85
CA LEU A 675 -27.12 -40.91 -9.65
C LEU A 675 -27.84 -41.47 -8.41
N PRO A 676 -27.15 -42.18 -7.51
CA PRO A 676 -27.74 -42.70 -6.28
C PRO A 676 -28.28 -41.62 -5.35
N ASP A 677 -29.40 -41.90 -4.67
CA ASP A 677 -30.05 -40.97 -3.73
C ASP A 677 -29.15 -40.56 -2.54
N ASP A 678 -28.30 -41.48 -2.04
CA ASP A 678 -27.35 -41.21 -0.95
C ASP A 678 -26.28 -40.19 -1.35
N LEU A 679 -25.96 -40.09 -2.64
CA LEU A 679 -25.03 -39.11 -3.16
C LEU A 679 -25.66 -37.72 -3.12
N TRP A 680 -26.92 -37.59 -3.52
CA TRP A 680 -27.65 -36.32 -3.42
C TRP A 680 -27.76 -35.81 -1.99
N ASP A 681 -27.97 -36.71 -1.02
CA ASP A 681 -27.94 -36.39 0.41
C ASP A 681 -26.60 -35.81 0.85
N ARG A 682 -25.50 -36.46 0.47
CA ARG A 682 -24.15 -35.99 0.80
C ARG A 682 -23.81 -34.65 0.15
N LEU A 683 -24.23 -34.43 -1.11
CA LEU A 683 -23.90 -33.23 -1.86
C LEU A 683 -24.67 -31.99 -1.37
N VAL A 684 -25.98 -32.11 -1.17
CA VAL A 684 -26.83 -30.98 -0.73
C VAL A 684 -26.61 -30.70 0.77
N GLY A 685 -26.26 -31.72 1.55
CA GLY A 685 -25.92 -31.60 2.98
C GLY A 685 -24.45 -31.27 3.26
N ALA A 686 -23.60 -31.06 2.25
CA ALA A 686 -22.18 -30.81 2.45
C ALA A 686 -21.93 -29.53 3.27
N GLU A 687 -20.88 -29.54 4.11
CA GLU A 687 -20.48 -28.34 4.88
C GLU A 687 -20.03 -27.20 3.97
N SER A 688 -19.43 -27.52 2.83
CA SER A 688 -18.95 -26.53 1.86
C SER A 688 -20.10 -25.89 1.07
N GLU A 689 -20.14 -24.56 1.05
CA GLU A 689 -21.06 -23.80 0.21
C GLU A 689 -20.80 -24.02 -1.28
N ALA A 690 -19.54 -24.11 -1.71
CA ALA A 690 -19.20 -24.34 -3.13
C ALA A 690 -19.75 -25.67 -3.65
N VAL A 691 -19.67 -26.73 -2.82
CA VAL A 691 -20.20 -28.06 -3.15
C VAL A 691 -21.72 -28.02 -3.24
N ARG A 692 -22.39 -27.38 -2.26
CA ARG A 692 -23.86 -27.24 -2.27
C ARG A 692 -24.36 -26.43 -3.45
N GLU A 693 -23.65 -25.35 -3.81
CA GLU A 693 -23.97 -24.53 -4.98
C GLU A 693 -23.90 -25.36 -6.27
N ALA A 694 -22.80 -26.09 -6.48
CA ALA A 694 -22.65 -26.97 -7.65
C ALA A 694 -23.72 -28.08 -7.66
N ALA A 695 -24.08 -28.63 -6.50
CA ALA A 695 -25.14 -29.63 -6.37
C ALA A 695 -26.51 -29.09 -6.80
N LEU A 696 -26.85 -27.84 -6.46
CA LEU A 696 -28.07 -27.18 -6.97
C LEU A 696 -28.02 -27.03 -8.50
N GLY A 697 -26.85 -26.69 -9.06
CA GLY A 697 -26.63 -26.66 -10.50
C GLY A 697 -26.89 -28.02 -11.17
N LEU A 698 -26.46 -29.12 -10.54
CA LEU A 698 -26.71 -30.47 -11.02
C LEU A 698 -28.20 -30.86 -10.88
N LEU A 699 -28.88 -30.50 -9.78
CA LEU A 699 -30.32 -30.71 -9.58
C LEU A 699 -31.16 -30.03 -10.67
N ALA A 700 -30.67 -28.93 -11.25
CA ALA A 700 -31.35 -28.26 -12.37
C ALA A 700 -31.52 -29.16 -13.61
N ARG A 701 -30.71 -30.22 -13.74
CA ARG A 701 -30.81 -31.20 -14.84
C ARG A 701 -31.93 -32.21 -14.66
N LEU A 702 -32.44 -32.39 -13.45
CA LEU A 702 -33.53 -33.33 -13.20
C LEU A 702 -34.82 -32.83 -13.85
N ASP A 703 -35.67 -33.77 -14.25
CA ASP A 703 -37.03 -33.48 -14.66
C ASP A 703 -37.91 -33.07 -13.46
N ALA A 704 -39.20 -32.79 -13.68
CA ALA A 704 -40.09 -32.35 -12.61
C ALA A 704 -40.21 -33.42 -11.50
N ALA A 705 -40.36 -34.70 -11.88
CA ALA A 705 -40.53 -35.80 -10.93
C ALA A 705 -39.26 -36.06 -10.10
N GLY A 706 -38.07 -35.97 -10.72
CA GLY A 706 -36.79 -36.08 -10.01
C GLY A 706 -36.54 -34.90 -9.08
N LEU A 707 -36.86 -33.68 -9.51
CA LEU A 707 -36.70 -32.48 -8.68
C LEU A 707 -37.64 -32.50 -7.46
N GLU A 708 -38.87 -32.99 -7.63
CA GLU A 708 -39.86 -33.12 -6.55
C GLU A 708 -39.36 -33.98 -5.38
N ARG A 709 -38.64 -35.08 -5.67
CA ARG A 709 -38.01 -35.94 -4.63
C ARG A 709 -37.04 -35.19 -3.73
N HIS A 710 -36.50 -34.07 -4.20
CA HIS A 710 -35.53 -33.24 -3.47
C HIS A 710 -36.11 -31.89 -3.03
N ALA A 711 -37.41 -31.66 -3.20
CA ALA A 711 -38.06 -30.37 -2.95
C ALA A 711 -37.80 -29.84 -1.54
N ALA A 712 -37.92 -30.69 -0.50
CA ALA A 712 -37.67 -30.29 0.89
C ALA A 712 -36.25 -29.72 1.09
N ARG A 713 -35.24 -30.31 0.43
CA ARG A 713 -33.84 -29.86 0.54
C ARG A 713 -33.62 -28.54 -0.19
N VAL A 714 -34.15 -28.42 -1.40
CA VAL A 714 -34.07 -27.18 -2.19
C VAL A 714 -34.71 -26.01 -1.44
N LEU A 715 -35.88 -26.21 -0.83
CA LEU A 715 -36.59 -25.20 -0.05
C LEU A 715 -35.85 -24.80 1.23
N ALA A 716 -35.23 -25.77 1.92
CA ALA A 716 -34.40 -25.49 3.09
C ALA A 716 -33.17 -24.63 2.72
N VAL A 717 -32.55 -24.89 1.57
CA VAL A 717 -31.42 -24.09 1.08
C VAL A 717 -31.88 -22.70 0.64
N ALA A 718 -33.02 -22.59 -0.04
CA ALA A 718 -33.58 -21.33 -0.51
C ALA A 718 -33.94 -20.34 0.62
N SER A 719 -34.18 -20.84 1.83
CA SER A 719 -34.49 -20.04 3.03
C SER A 719 -33.38 -20.07 4.09
N GLY A 720 -32.22 -20.64 3.76
CA GLY A 720 -31.09 -20.82 4.66
C GLY A 720 -30.22 -19.57 4.86
N PRO A 721 -29.13 -19.69 5.64
CA PRO A 721 -28.28 -18.57 6.04
C PRO A 721 -27.31 -18.06 4.95
N SER A 722 -27.09 -18.81 3.86
CA SER A 722 -26.10 -18.47 2.83
C SER A 722 -26.74 -17.71 1.65
N PRO A 723 -26.39 -16.43 1.42
CA PRO A 723 -26.94 -15.62 0.31
C PRO A 723 -26.68 -16.21 -1.07
N GLU A 724 -25.51 -16.79 -1.28
CA GLU A 724 -25.10 -17.44 -2.53
C GLU A 724 -26.01 -18.63 -2.84
N LEU A 725 -26.23 -19.49 -1.85
CA LEU A 725 -27.06 -20.68 -2.00
C LEU A 725 -28.54 -20.33 -2.17
N ARG A 726 -29.04 -19.31 -1.47
CA ARG A 726 -30.40 -18.80 -1.67
C ARG A 726 -30.62 -18.38 -3.12
N ARG A 727 -29.67 -17.61 -3.68
CA ARG A 727 -29.74 -17.15 -5.06
C ARG A 727 -29.68 -18.29 -6.06
N ALA A 728 -28.84 -19.31 -5.82
CA ALA A 728 -28.72 -20.49 -6.66
C ALA A 728 -29.97 -21.40 -6.62
N ALA A 729 -30.68 -21.47 -5.49
CA ALA A 729 -31.86 -22.32 -5.33
C ALA A 729 -33.14 -21.74 -5.98
N ARG A 730 -33.24 -20.41 -6.16
CA ARG A 730 -34.42 -19.72 -6.73
C ARG A 730 -35.01 -20.35 -7.99
N PRO A 731 -34.25 -20.61 -9.08
CA PRO A 731 -34.83 -21.20 -10.29
C PRO A 731 -35.43 -22.59 -10.07
N LEU A 732 -34.89 -23.37 -9.12
CA LEU A 732 -35.43 -24.67 -8.75
C LEU A 732 -36.73 -24.53 -7.97
N VAL A 733 -36.78 -23.60 -7.01
CA VAL A 733 -38.01 -23.33 -6.24
C VAL A 733 -39.14 -22.85 -7.15
N ARG A 734 -38.85 -22.00 -8.13
CA ARG A 734 -39.84 -21.59 -9.14
C ARG A 734 -40.41 -22.79 -9.89
N ARG A 735 -39.54 -23.69 -10.39
CA ARG A 735 -39.98 -24.91 -11.09
C ARG A 735 -40.86 -25.81 -10.20
N LEU A 736 -40.52 -25.91 -8.92
CA LEU A 736 -41.31 -26.66 -7.94
C LEU A 736 -42.68 -26.00 -7.69
N ALA A 737 -42.72 -24.68 -7.54
CA ALA A 737 -43.96 -23.92 -7.34
C ALA A 737 -44.88 -23.95 -8.58
N ASP A 738 -44.30 -23.89 -9.79
CA ASP A 738 -45.03 -24.01 -11.05
C ASP A 738 -45.67 -25.41 -11.23
N ALA A 739 -45.05 -26.46 -10.65
CA ALA A 739 -45.53 -27.83 -10.72
C ALA A 739 -46.58 -28.19 -9.66
N ASP A 740 -46.53 -27.56 -8.47
CA ASP A 740 -47.46 -27.82 -7.35
C ASP A 740 -48.06 -26.51 -6.78
N PRO A 741 -49.31 -26.17 -7.14
CA PRO A 741 -50.00 -24.99 -6.61
C PRO A 741 -50.20 -25.01 -5.09
N ALA A 742 -50.33 -26.19 -4.46
CA ALA A 742 -50.47 -26.28 -3.01
C ALA A 742 -49.16 -25.94 -2.30
N LEU A 743 -48.04 -26.36 -2.90
CA LEU A 743 -46.71 -25.94 -2.46
C LEU A 743 -46.51 -24.43 -2.64
N ALA A 744 -46.93 -23.84 -3.76
CA ALA A 744 -46.84 -22.40 -4.01
C ALA A 744 -47.57 -21.58 -2.93
N ALA A 745 -48.81 -21.94 -2.60
CA ALA A 745 -49.59 -21.25 -1.56
C ALA A 745 -48.96 -21.38 -0.16
N ARG A 746 -48.39 -22.55 0.18
CA ARG A 746 -47.66 -22.75 1.44
C ARG A 746 -46.37 -21.92 1.48
N LEU A 747 -45.59 -21.94 0.40
CA LEU A 747 -44.35 -21.19 0.26
C LEU A 747 -44.58 -19.69 0.45
N ALA A 748 -45.59 -19.14 -0.21
CA ALA A 748 -45.96 -17.73 -0.07
C ALA A 748 -46.25 -17.37 1.39
N ARG A 749 -47.08 -18.17 2.08
CA ARG A 749 -47.43 -17.95 3.49
C ARG A 749 -46.20 -17.97 4.40
N ASP A 750 -45.37 -18.99 4.27
CA ASP A 750 -44.24 -19.22 5.18
C ASP A 750 -43.14 -18.17 4.99
N LEU A 751 -42.81 -17.82 3.74
CA LEU A 751 -41.80 -16.79 3.43
C LEU A 751 -42.29 -15.38 3.74
N ILE A 752 -43.57 -15.06 3.54
CA ILE A 752 -44.13 -13.77 3.99
C ILE A 752 -44.04 -13.67 5.51
N GLY A 753 -44.35 -14.76 6.23
CA GLY A 753 -44.21 -14.84 7.68
C GLY A 753 -42.76 -14.59 8.14
N SER A 754 -41.78 -15.18 7.46
CA SER A 754 -40.36 -15.03 7.84
C SER A 754 -39.85 -13.60 7.76
N LEU A 755 -40.38 -12.79 6.82
CA LEU A 755 -40.01 -11.38 6.63
C LEU A 755 -40.41 -10.44 7.80
N PHE A 756 -41.25 -10.91 8.74
CA PHE A 756 -41.58 -10.20 9.97
C PHE A 756 -40.62 -10.50 11.12
N HIS A 757 -39.76 -11.52 10.99
CA HIS A 757 -38.78 -11.91 11.99
C HIS A 757 -37.41 -11.26 11.74
N ALA A 758 -36.50 -11.41 12.71
CA ALA A 758 -35.13 -10.94 12.55
C ALA A 758 -34.45 -11.73 11.42
N ALA A 759 -33.88 -10.99 10.45
CA ALA A 759 -33.19 -11.59 9.32
C ALA A 759 -31.86 -12.23 9.77
N PRO A 760 -31.47 -13.38 9.20
CA PRO A 760 -30.19 -14.03 9.48
C PRO A 760 -28.99 -13.20 8.97
N ASP A 761 -29.20 -12.40 7.92
CA ASP A 761 -28.21 -11.51 7.31
C ASP A 761 -28.90 -10.34 6.59
N ASP A 762 -28.14 -9.33 6.17
CA ASP A 762 -28.66 -8.11 5.53
C ASP A 762 -29.22 -8.36 4.12
N ALA A 763 -28.79 -9.42 3.42
CA ALA A 763 -29.25 -9.75 2.07
C ALA A 763 -30.56 -10.56 2.07
N TYR A 764 -30.84 -11.28 3.16
CA TYR A 764 -31.98 -12.18 3.30
C TYR A 764 -33.32 -11.55 2.92
N PRO A 765 -33.69 -10.34 3.38
CA PRO A 765 -34.96 -9.74 2.97
C PRO A 765 -35.06 -9.53 1.45
N GLY A 766 -33.95 -9.15 0.82
CA GLY A 766 -33.89 -8.95 -0.62
C GLY A 766 -34.05 -10.25 -1.40
N ASP A 767 -33.35 -11.30 -0.97
CA ASP A 767 -33.41 -12.61 -1.59
C ASP A 767 -34.80 -13.25 -1.45
N MET A 768 -35.45 -13.12 -0.29
CA MET A 768 -36.80 -13.63 -0.04
C MET A 768 -37.85 -12.92 -0.88
N VAL A 769 -37.76 -11.59 -1.01
CA VAL A 769 -38.67 -10.82 -1.88
C VAL A 769 -38.48 -11.22 -3.33
N ALA A 770 -37.25 -11.35 -3.81
CA ALA A 770 -36.99 -11.81 -5.17
C ALA A 770 -37.53 -13.23 -5.41
N LEU A 771 -37.31 -14.15 -4.47
CA LEU A 771 -37.85 -15.51 -4.53
C LEU A 771 -39.38 -15.51 -4.58
N LEU A 772 -40.04 -14.74 -3.73
CA LEU A 772 -41.51 -14.61 -3.71
C LEU A 772 -42.04 -14.05 -5.04
N THR A 773 -41.43 -12.99 -5.56
CA THR A 773 -41.85 -12.35 -6.82
C THR A 773 -41.62 -13.26 -8.03
N GLU A 774 -40.55 -14.06 -8.04
CA GLU A 774 -40.21 -14.94 -9.16
C GLU A 774 -40.97 -16.29 -9.12
N ALA A 775 -41.17 -16.87 -7.93
CA ALA A 775 -41.71 -18.22 -7.76
C ALA A 775 -43.23 -18.26 -7.52
N VAL A 776 -43.81 -17.23 -6.89
CA VAL A 776 -45.24 -17.21 -6.52
C VAL A 776 -45.95 -15.88 -6.83
N PRO A 777 -45.80 -15.33 -8.06
CA PRO A 777 -46.40 -14.03 -8.41
C PRO A 777 -47.93 -14.01 -8.28
N GLY A 778 -48.61 -15.14 -8.54
CA GLY A 778 -50.07 -15.25 -8.40
C GLY A 778 -50.54 -15.07 -6.95
N GLU A 779 -49.83 -15.66 -5.99
CA GLU A 779 -50.13 -15.53 -4.55
C GLU A 779 -49.90 -14.10 -4.06
N LEU A 780 -48.85 -13.42 -4.56
CA LEU A 780 -48.59 -12.01 -4.23
C LEU A 780 -49.67 -11.09 -4.80
N ALA A 781 -50.18 -11.37 -6.01
CA ALA A 781 -51.27 -10.63 -6.62
C ALA A 781 -52.61 -10.83 -5.87
N ALA A 782 -52.80 -11.98 -5.22
CA ALA A 782 -53.99 -12.28 -4.43
C ALA A 782 -54.03 -11.64 -3.03
N LEU A 783 -52.93 -11.00 -2.56
CA LEU A 783 -52.90 -10.34 -1.26
C LEU A 783 -53.96 -9.23 -1.14
N ASP A 784 -54.72 -9.25 -0.03
CA ASP A 784 -55.73 -8.23 0.26
C ASP A 784 -55.08 -6.89 0.69
N ALA A 785 -55.84 -5.80 0.53
CA ALA A 785 -55.38 -4.44 0.86
C ALA A 785 -54.98 -4.28 2.34
N GLY A 786 -55.63 -5.00 3.25
CA GLY A 786 -55.31 -4.97 4.68
C GLY A 786 -53.96 -5.63 4.99
N THR A 787 -53.68 -6.78 4.36
CA THR A 787 -52.37 -7.43 4.46
C THR A 787 -51.26 -6.60 3.84
N LEU A 788 -51.49 -6.03 2.65
CA LEU A 788 -50.53 -5.13 2.01
C LEU A 788 -50.26 -3.88 2.87
N TRP A 789 -51.30 -3.29 3.47
CA TRP A 789 -51.15 -2.17 4.39
C TRP A 789 -50.28 -2.54 5.61
N ARG A 790 -50.48 -3.74 6.19
CA ARG A 790 -49.65 -4.22 7.30
C ARG A 790 -48.18 -4.40 6.89
N LEU A 791 -47.91 -4.84 5.67
CA LEU A 791 -46.55 -4.95 5.13
C LEU A 791 -45.88 -3.58 5.00
N LEU A 792 -46.58 -2.60 4.39
CA LEU A 792 -46.08 -1.23 4.22
C LEU A 792 -45.84 -0.49 5.54
N GLN A 793 -46.60 -0.81 6.60
CA GLN A 793 -46.46 -0.20 7.92
C GLN A 793 -45.62 -1.01 8.90
N ALA A 794 -45.12 -2.18 8.49
CA ALA A 794 -44.33 -3.04 9.36
C ALA A 794 -43.07 -2.32 9.85
N ARG A 795 -42.57 -2.64 11.06
CA ARG A 795 -41.24 -2.19 11.50
C ARG A 795 -40.12 -3.04 10.91
N ALA A 796 -40.42 -4.27 10.52
CA ALA A 796 -39.46 -5.18 9.91
C ALA A 796 -39.16 -4.71 8.48
N LYS A 797 -37.88 -4.47 8.20
CA LYS A 797 -37.41 -3.97 6.88
C LYS A 797 -37.80 -4.91 5.73
N GLY A 798 -37.80 -6.22 5.96
CA GLY A 798 -38.18 -7.19 4.93
C GLY A 798 -39.66 -7.16 4.57
N ALA A 799 -40.54 -7.07 5.56
CA ALA A 799 -41.97 -6.88 5.34
C ALA A 799 -42.26 -5.56 4.61
N GLN A 800 -41.59 -4.46 4.98
CA GLN A 800 -41.70 -3.19 4.25
C GLN A 800 -41.23 -3.30 2.80
N PHE A 801 -40.13 -4.02 2.57
CA PHE A 801 -39.57 -4.19 1.23
C PHE A 801 -40.50 -5.02 0.34
N LEU A 802 -41.09 -6.09 0.86
CA LEU A 802 -42.12 -6.86 0.15
C LEU A 802 -43.35 -6.00 -0.16
N GLY A 803 -43.85 -5.25 0.83
CA GLY A 803 -44.97 -4.33 0.64
C GLY A 803 -44.69 -3.31 -0.46
N ALA A 804 -43.46 -2.76 -0.48
CA ALA A 804 -43.02 -1.83 -1.51
C ALA A 804 -42.92 -2.46 -2.91
N ALA A 805 -42.50 -3.72 -3.00
CA ALA A 805 -42.43 -4.45 -4.28
C ALA A 805 -43.83 -4.75 -4.83
N VAL A 806 -44.76 -5.17 -3.97
CA VAL A 806 -46.14 -5.53 -4.37
C VAL A 806 -47.02 -4.30 -4.64
N LEU A 807 -46.80 -3.18 -3.94
CA LEU A 807 -47.65 -1.98 -4.07
C LEU A 807 -47.62 -1.38 -5.48
N VAL A 808 -46.50 -1.49 -6.20
CA VAL A 808 -46.33 -0.88 -7.53
C VAL A 808 -47.40 -1.36 -8.53
N ASP A 809 -47.85 -2.61 -8.38
CA ASP A 809 -48.86 -3.23 -9.24
C ASP A 809 -50.30 -3.04 -8.73
N ARG A 810 -50.50 -2.23 -7.67
CA ARG A 810 -51.83 -1.98 -7.07
C ARG A 810 -52.40 -0.64 -7.48
N THR A 811 -53.73 -0.57 -7.51
CA THR A 811 -54.46 0.64 -7.86
C THR A 811 -54.77 1.48 -6.60
N PRO A 812 -54.78 2.83 -6.68
CA PRO A 812 -54.97 3.70 -5.52
C PRO A 812 -56.37 3.68 -4.88
N GLU A 813 -57.39 3.15 -5.55
CA GLU A 813 -58.78 3.15 -5.06
C GLU A 813 -58.95 2.30 -3.80
N GLY A 814 -58.08 1.29 -3.60
CA GLY A 814 -58.08 0.42 -2.42
C GLY A 814 -57.55 1.06 -1.13
N PHE A 815 -57.04 2.29 -1.19
CA PHE A 815 -56.45 2.99 -0.05
C PHE A 815 -57.13 4.34 0.18
N SER A 816 -57.39 4.75 1.42
CA SER A 816 -57.94 6.08 1.71
C SER A 816 -56.95 7.21 1.40
N VAL A 817 -57.43 8.43 1.18
CA VAL A 817 -56.58 9.61 0.94
C VAL A 817 -55.55 9.78 2.06
N ARG A 818 -55.97 9.59 3.32
CA ARG A 818 -55.07 9.61 4.48
C ARG A 818 -53.99 8.54 4.44
N GLN A 819 -54.32 7.32 3.99
CA GLN A 819 -53.34 6.24 3.86
C GLN A 819 -52.29 6.58 2.80
N ILE A 820 -52.73 7.09 1.65
CA ILE A 820 -51.84 7.49 0.54
C ILE A 820 -50.94 8.65 0.98
N ALA A 821 -51.49 9.67 1.65
CA ALA A 821 -50.71 10.79 2.19
C ALA A 821 -49.58 10.30 3.12
N ARG A 822 -49.88 9.35 4.01
CA ARG A 822 -48.88 8.72 4.90
C ARG A 822 -47.79 7.96 4.15
N LEU A 823 -48.11 7.30 3.04
CA LEU A 823 -47.13 6.60 2.21
C LEU A 823 -46.11 7.56 1.56
N GLY A 824 -46.44 8.86 1.43
CA GLY A 824 -45.48 9.88 1.02
C GLY A 824 -44.31 10.08 2.00
N GLY A 825 -44.43 9.62 3.25
CA GLY A 825 -43.34 9.58 4.24
C GLY A 825 -42.54 8.27 4.25
N HIS A 826 -42.87 7.32 3.38
CA HIS A 826 -42.32 5.96 3.45
C HIS A 826 -40.82 5.88 3.09
N PRO A 827 -40.02 5.01 3.73
CA PRO A 827 -38.59 4.90 3.46
C PRO A 827 -38.23 4.54 2.00
N HIS A 828 -39.02 3.66 1.38
CA HIS A 828 -38.78 3.23 0.00
C HIS A 828 -39.29 4.26 -1.03
N LEU A 829 -38.40 4.67 -1.94
CA LEU A 829 -38.69 5.63 -3.01
C LEU A 829 -39.83 5.18 -3.94
N SER A 830 -39.92 3.88 -4.25
CA SER A 830 -40.99 3.33 -5.11
C SER A 830 -42.38 3.60 -4.54
N VAL A 831 -42.55 3.45 -3.21
CA VAL A 831 -43.80 3.71 -2.50
C VAL A 831 -44.17 5.20 -2.54
N ARG A 832 -43.19 6.09 -2.33
CA ARG A 832 -43.43 7.54 -2.38
C ARG A 832 -43.82 7.99 -3.79
N ARG A 833 -43.15 7.48 -4.83
CA ARG A 833 -43.50 7.74 -6.22
C ARG A 833 -44.89 7.24 -6.58
N TRP A 834 -45.27 6.05 -6.10
CA TRP A 834 -46.62 5.52 -6.26
C TRP A 834 -47.67 6.43 -5.59
N ALA A 835 -47.40 6.90 -4.36
CA ALA A 835 -48.30 7.83 -3.67
C ALA A 835 -48.43 9.16 -4.44
N ILE A 836 -47.32 9.73 -4.91
CA ILE A 836 -47.31 10.95 -5.74
C ILE A 836 -48.13 10.76 -7.02
N ALA A 837 -47.95 9.65 -7.73
CA ALA A 837 -48.70 9.34 -8.94
C ALA A 837 -50.22 9.24 -8.67
N ALA A 838 -50.63 8.74 -7.51
CA ALA A 838 -52.05 8.72 -7.13
C ALA A 838 -52.64 10.14 -6.99
N TYR A 839 -51.90 11.10 -6.41
CA TYR A 839 -52.33 12.51 -6.34
C TYR A 839 -52.48 13.15 -7.72
N GLU A 840 -51.62 12.78 -8.67
CA GLU A 840 -51.67 13.29 -10.05
C GLU A 840 -52.82 12.67 -10.85
N ALA A 841 -53.12 11.39 -10.61
CA ALA A 841 -54.14 10.65 -11.34
C ALA A 841 -55.58 11.04 -10.93
N GLU A 842 -55.83 11.30 -9.64
CA GLU A 842 -57.19 11.54 -9.12
C GLU A 842 -57.35 12.89 -8.37
N PRO A 843 -56.99 14.05 -8.94
CA PRO A 843 -56.92 15.32 -8.20
C PRO A 843 -58.25 15.75 -7.56
N GLY A 844 -59.40 15.36 -8.16
CA GLY A 844 -60.72 15.65 -7.59
C GLY A 844 -60.95 14.95 -6.25
N ARG A 845 -60.49 13.70 -6.11
CA ARG A 845 -60.62 12.89 -4.89
C ARG A 845 -59.83 13.51 -3.74
N PHE A 846 -58.57 13.88 -3.99
CA PHE A 846 -57.70 14.49 -2.98
C PHE A 846 -58.14 15.90 -2.58
N ARG A 847 -58.80 16.65 -3.46
CA ARG A 847 -59.41 17.95 -3.12
C ARG A 847 -60.67 17.80 -2.26
N ALA A 848 -61.48 16.77 -2.50
CA ALA A 848 -62.68 16.52 -1.69
C ALA A 848 -62.33 16.18 -0.23
N GLU A 849 -61.20 15.50 -0.01
CA GLU A 849 -60.65 15.17 1.32
C GLU A 849 -59.40 16.02 1.64
N ALA A 850 -59.46 17.33 1.38
CA ALA A 850 -58.32 18.24 1.47
C ALA A 850 -57.54 18.14 2.79
N ALA A 851 -58.22 17.99 3.93
CA ALA A 851 -57.58 17.89 5.24
C ALA A 851 -56.65 16.66 5.35
N ASP A 852 -57.08 15.49 4.87
CA ASP A 852 -56.24 14.29 4.87
C ASP A 852 -55.17 14.34 3.78
N ALA A 853 -55.46 14.97 2.63
CA ALA A 853 -54.54 15.09 1.52
C ALA A 853 -53.33 15.98 1.84
N VAL A 854 -53.51 17.09 2.56
CA VAL A 854 -52.40 18.01 2.88
C VAL A 854 -51.39 17.44 3.86
N LEU A 855 -51.69 16.33 4.56
CA LEU A 855 -50.74 15.64 5.44
C LEU A 855 -49.45 15.22 4.72
N LEU A 856 -49.46 15.14 3.38
CA LEU A 856 -48.28 14.88 2.56
C LEU A 856 -47.14 15.89 2.78
N VAL A 857 -47.45 17.14 3.16
CA VAL A 857 -46.43 18.16 3.47
C VAL A 857 -45.57 17.79 4.67
N GLU A 858 -46.04 16.87 5.52
CA GLU A 858 -45.28 16.39 6.68
C GLU A 858 -44.26 15.30 6.32
N SER A 859 -44.05 14.98 5.04
CA SER A 859 -42.97 14.08 4.65
C SER A 859 -41.59 14.62 5.05
N GLU A 860 -40.72 13.74 5.54
CA GLU A 860 -39.29 14.04 5.79
C GLU A 860 -38.46 14.00 4.50
N TRP A 861 -39.05 13.53 3.39
CA TRP A 861 -38.34 13.34 2.13
C TRP A 861 -38.45 14.58 1.22
N PRO A 862 -37.32 15.20 0.81
CA PRO A 862 -37.34 16.44 0.04
C PRO A 862 -38.06 16.35 -1.31
N ASP A 863 -38.02 15.18 -1.96
CA ASP A 863 -38.71 14.91 -3.23
C ASP A 863 -40.24 14.98 -3.07
N THR A 864 -40.78 14.27 -2.07
CA THR A 864 -42.21 14.31 -1.75
C THR A 864 -42.65 15.70 -1.30
N LEU A 865 -41.86 16.37 -0.46
CA LEU A 865 -42.18 17.71 0.04
C LEU A 865 -42.19 18.75 -1.09
N ALA A 866 -41.23 18.67 -2.03
CA ALA A 866 -41.20 19.53 -3.20
C ALA A 866 -42.43 19.32 -4.08
N PHE A 867 -42.80 18.07 -4.34
CA PHE A 867 -44.03 17.73 -5.06
C PHE A 867 -45.26 18.29 -4.34
N ALA A 868 -45.42 18.02 -3.04
CA ALA A 868 -46.56 18.46 -2.25
C ALA A 868 -46.75 19.98 -2.32
N ARG A 869 -45.68 20.76 -2.16
CA ARG A 869 -45.72 22.23 -2.27
C ARG A 869 -46.10 22.72 -3.67
N ALA A 870 -45.54 22.11 -4.71
CA ALA A 870 -45.87 22.47 -6.08
C ALA A 870 -47.33 22.12 -6.39
N HIS A 871 -47.75 20.90 -6.06
CA HIS A 871 -49.09 20.38 -6.32
C HIS A 871 -50.16 21.19 -5.56
N PHE A 872 -50.02 21.36 -4.25
CA PHE A 872 -50.97 22.13 -3.45
C PHE A 872 -50.94 23.64 -3.77
N GLY A 873 -49.82 24.19 -4.24
CA GLY A 873 -49.75 25.57 -4.70
C GLY A 873 -50.67 25.86 -5.90
N THR A 874 -51.00 24.84 -6.69
CA THR A 874 -51.93 24.94 -7.83
C THR A 874 -53.39 24.72 -7.45
N TRP A 875 -53.69 24.40 -6.19
CA TRP A 875 -55.06 24.16 -5.78
C TRP A 875 -55.91 25.44 -5.85
N PRO A 876 -57.20 25.30 -6.23
CA PRO A 876 -58.12 26.42 -6.25
C PRO A 876 -58.46 26.86 -4.81
N GLU A 877 -58.99 28.06 -4.65
CA GLU A 877 -59.21 28.65 -3.31
C GLU A 877 -60.21 27.84 -2.49
N GLU A 878 -61.21 27.26 -3.14
CA GLU A 878 -62.28 26.45 -2.54
C GLU A 878 -61.74 25.15 -1.91
N ALA A 879 -60.57 24.68 -2.33
CA ALA A 879 -59.94 23.47 -1.78
C ALA A 879 -59.25 23.75 -0.42
N TRP A 880 -59.01 25.01 -0.06
CA TRP A 880 -58.35 25.40 1.19
C TRP A 880 -59.37 25.63 2.31
N THR A 881 -59.91 24.54 2.86
CA THR A 881 -60.80 24.61 4.03
C THR A 881 -60.04 25.07 5.28
N PRO A 882 -60.75 25.61 6.30
CA PRO A 882 -60.12 25.97 7.58
C PRO A 882 -59.31 24.83 8.22
N ASP A 883 -59.77 23.59 8.08
CA ASP A 883 -59.08 22.40 8.62
C ASP A 883 -57.81 22.05 7.81
N ALA A 884 -57.84 22.19 6.49
CA ALA A 884 -56.65 21.97 5.66
C ALA A 884 -55.58 23.07 5.90
N LEU A 885 -55.99 24.33 6.00
CA LEU A 885 -55.10 25.44 6.35
C LEU A 885 -54.49 25.23 7.73
N ALA A 886 -55.29 24.78 8.70
CA ALA A 886 -54.82 24.50 10.03
C ALA A 886 -53.70 23.46 10.07
N LEU A 887 -53.90 22.32 9.40
CA LEU A 887 -52.91 21.23 9.37
C LEU A 887 -51.58 21.68 8.77
N VAL A 888 -51.60 22.47 7.70
CA VAL A 888 -50.36 23.00 7.08
C VAL A 888 -49.69 24.05 7.99
N THR A 889 -50.48 24.82 8.74
CA THR A 889 -49.98 25.86 9.65
C THR A 889 -49.51 25.34 11.01
N ASP A 890 -49.85 24.10 11.38
CA ASP A 890 -49.41 23.47 12.63
C ASP A 890 -47.99 22.86 12.52
N SER A 891 -47.45 22.80 11.29
CA SER A 891 -46.12 22.27 11.04
C SER A 891 -45.02 23.10 11.72
N VAL A 892 -43.95 22.43 12.16
CA VAL A 892 -42.74 23.11 12.66
C VAL A 892 -41.63 23.18 11.62
N LYS A 893 -41.81 22.58 10.44
CA LYS A 893 -40.79 22.50 9.38
C LYS A 893 -40.63 23.84 8.66
N PRO A 894 -39.41 24.41 8.55
CA PRO A 894 -39.21 25.73 7.93
C PRO A 894 -39.74 25.84 6.49
N GLU A 895 -39.58 24.80 5.66
CA GLU A 895 -40.07 24.82 4.28
C GLU A 895 -41.60 24.77 4.21
N VAL A 896 -42.23 23.97 5.07
CA VAL A 896 -43.70 23.89 5.19
C VAL A 896 -44.24 25.22 5.70
N LEU A 897 -43.62 25.81 6.72
CA LEU A 897 -44.00 27.12 7.25
C LEU A 897 -43.82 28.26 6.23
N ALA A 898 -42.79 28.21 5.39
CA ALA A 898 -42.64 29.17 4.30
C ALA A 898 -43.80 29.06 3.29
N PHE A 899 -44.22 27.82 2.96
CA PHE A 899 -45.37 27.55 2.12
C PHE A 899 -46.69 27.98 2.79
N ALA A 900 -46.91 27.60 4.05
CA ALA A 900 -48.06 27.98 4.86
C ALA A 900 -48.25 29.50 4.90
N ARG A 901 -47.17 30.27 5.12
CA ARG A 901 -47.21 31.74 5.09
C ARG A 901 -47.60 32.30 3.73
N SER A 902 -47.13 31.68 2.65
CA SER A 902 -47.54 32.07 1.28
C SER A 902 -49.03 31.83 1.06
N LEU A 903 -49.54 30.69 1.53
CA LEU A 903 -50.97 30.36 1.45
C LEU A 903 -51.81 31.32 2.27
N LEU A 904 -51.46 31.56 3.53
CA LEU A 904 -52.19 32.50 4.40
C LEU A 904 -52.23 33.93 3.83
N ARG A 905 -51.19 34.38 3.13
CA ARG A 905 -51.21 35.71 2.49
C ARG A 905 -52.05 35.79 1.21
N SER A 906 -52.22 34.68 0.52
CA SER A 906 -52.85 34.66 -0.80
C SER A 906 -54.27 34.08 -0.81
N ARG A 907 -54.61 33.25 0.19
CA ARG A 907 -55.82 32.41 0.22
C ARG A 907 -56.61 32.50 1.53
N LEU A 908 -56.16 33.29 2.52
CA LEU A 908 -56.93 33.48 3.76
C LEU A 908 -58.10 34.42 3.48
N ARG A 909 -59.32 33.90 3.61
CA ARG A 909 -60.54 34.70 3.46
C ARG A 909 -60.69 35.67 4.64
N PRO A 910 -61.17 36.91 4.43
CA PRO A 910 -61.38 37.88 5.50
C PRO A 910 -62.22 37.34 6.67
N ASP A 911 -63.26 36.55 6.36
CA ASP A 911 -64.18 35.97 7.35
C ASP A 911 -63.50 34.91 8.24
N ASP A 912 -62.45 34.24 7.75
CA ASP A 912 -61.69 33.22 8.49
C ASP A 912 -60.47 33.82 9.21
N ALA A 913 -60.14 35.08 8.95
CA ALA A 913 -58.87 35.69 9.37
C ALA A 913 -58.75 35.79 10.90
N GLU A 914 -59.82 36.15 11.61
CA GLU A 914 -59.80 36.25 13.08
C GLU A 914 -59.68 34.87 13.74
N ALA A 915 -60.42 33.87 13.24
CA ALA A 915 -60.34 32.50 13.73
C ALA A 915 -58.95 31.90 13.51
N GLN A 916 -58.36 32.11 12.33
CA GLN A 916 -57.02 31.65 12.01
C GLN A 916 -55.95 32.39 12.83
N LEU A 917 -56.08 33.71 13.00
CA LEU A 917 -55.20 34.52 13.86
C LEU A 917 -55.16 33.95 15.28
N LEU A 918 -56.32 33.66 15.87
CA LEU A 918 -56.44 33.11 17.22
C LEU A 918 -55.77 31.74 17.39
N ARG A 919 -55.76 30.90 16.34
CA ARG A 919 -55.03 29.61 16.36
C ARG A 919 -53.52 29.82 16.33
N LEU A 920 -53.06 30.83 15.57
CA LEU A 920 -51.64 31.09 15.39
C LEU A 920 -50.97 31.79 16.58
N LEU A 921 -51.73 32.45 17.47
CA LEU A 921 -51.16 33.16 18.64
C LEU A 921 -50.28 32.28 19.54
N GLU A 922 -50.54 30.97 19.57
CA GLU A 922 -49.80 29.99 20.37
C GLU A 922 -48.69 29.27 19.58
N HIS A 923 -48.50 29.60 18.31
CA HIS A 923 -47.52 28.91 17.46
C HIS A 923 -46.08 29.14 17.96
N PRO A 924 -45.22 28.11 18.05
CA PRO A 924 -43.84 28.27 18.55
C PRO A 924 -42.84 28.96 17.60
N SER A 925 -43.19 29.22 16.33
CA SER A 925 -42.22 29.61 15.29
C SER A 925 -42.07 31.12 15.14
N PRO A 926 -40.85 31.70 15.26
CA PRO A 926 -40.62 33.13 15.04
C PRO A 926 -41.03 33.62 13.64
N SER A 927 -40.96 32.74 12.64
CA SER A 927 -41.35 33.06 11.27
C SER A 927 -42.87 33.25 11.11
N MET A 928 -43.66 32.54 11.93
CA MET A 928 -45.10 32.67 12.05
C MET A 928 -45.47 33.87 12.92
N HIS A 929 -44.70 34.17 13.97
CA HIS A 929 -44.87 35.40 14.76
C HIS A 929 -44.81 36.66 13.89
N LEU A 930 -43.86 36.72 12.94
CA LEU A 930 -43.79 37.83 11.99
C LEU A 930 -45.05 37.91 11.11
N LEU A 931 -45.57 36.78 10.62
CA LEU A 931 -46.83 36.77 9.84
C LEU A 931 -48.01 37.23 10.68
N ILE A 932 -48.10 36.80 11.95
CA ILE A 932 -49.14 37.24 12.88
C ILE A 932 -49.15 38.76 12.97
N THR A 933 -47.98 39.41 13.06
CA THR A 933 -47.91 40.89 13.06
C THR A 933 -48.32 41.55 11.75
N GLU A 934 -48.41 40.82 10.63
CA GLU A 934 -49.00 41.31 9.37
C GLU A 934 -50.52 41.18 9.35
N LEU A 935 -51.06 40.17 10.04
CA LEU A 935 -52.50 39.94 10.15
C LEU A 935 -53.17 40.84 11.20
N LEU A 936 -52.39 41.40 12.16
CA LEU A 936 -52.88 42.36 13.15
C LEU A 936 -53.22 43.71 12.48
N THR A 937 -54.51 43.94 12.28
CA THR A 937 -55.10 45.23 11.86
C THR A 937 -55.79 45.92 13.04
N GLU A 938 -56.09 47.22 12.94
CA GLU A 938 -56.76 47.98 14.03
C GLU A 938 -58.05 47.33 14.56
N ARG A 939 -58.76 46.59 13.70
CA ARG A 939 -60.01 45.88 14.01
C ARG A 939 -59.82 44.43 14.46
N SER A 940 -58.58 43.92 14.47
CA SER A 940 -58.27 42.56 14.90
C SER A 940 -58.36 42.42 16.42
N LEU A 941 -58.74 41.23 16.91
CA LEU A 941 -58.87 40.94 18.34
C LEU A 941 -59.85 41.92 19.02
N ALA A 942 -61.05 42.02 18.47
CA ALA A 942 -62.05 43.02 18.88
C ALA A 942 -62.51 42.83 20.33
N SER A 943 -62.56 41.59 20.82
CA SER A 943 -62.90 41.30 22.22
C SER A 943 -61.68 41.38 23.13
N GLU A 944 -61.89 41.80 24.38
CA GLU A 944 -60.85 41.83 25.40
C GLU A 944 -60.26 40.44 25.68
N ALA A 945 -61.08 39.38 25.60
CA ALA A 945 -60.62 38.00 25.73
C ALA A 945 -59.68 37.58 24.58
N ALA A 946 -59.99 37.96 23.33
CA ALA A 946 -59.11 37.72 22.18
C ALA A 946 -57.80 38.52 22.29
N PHE A 947 -57.88 39.79 22.72
CA PHE A 947 -56.71 40.64 22.91
C PHE A 947 -55.78 40.11 24.01
N ALA A 948 -56.33 39.61 25.13
CA ALA A 948 -55.55 39.02 26.21
C ALA A 948 -54.68 37.84 25.75
N ARG A 949 -55.14 37.05 24.76
CA ARG A 949 -54.37 35.93 24.17
C ARG A 949 -53.14 36.39 23.37
N LEU A 950 -53.09 37.65 22.92
CA LEU A 950 -51.92 38.21 22.23
C LEU A 950 -50.77 38.50 23.19
N ILE A 951 -51.04 38.78 24.46
CA ILE A 951 -50.06 39.31 25.43
C ILE A 951 -48.83 38.39 25.60
N PRO A 952 -48.95 37.05 25.71
CA PRO A 952 -47.79 36.16 25.77
C PRO A 952 -46.90 36.26 24.53
N LEU A 953 -47.51 36.26 23.33
CA LEU A 953 -46.78 36.40 22.07
C LEU A 953 -46.12 37.78 21.94
N ALA A 954 -46.82 38.84 22.34
CA ALA A 954 -46.27 40.19 22.38
C ALA A 954 -45.04 40.27 23.27
N ARG A 955 -45.07 39.68 24.47
CA ARG A 955 -43.90 39.58 25.35
C ARG A 955 -42.74 38.84 24.68
N ILE A 956 -43.01 37.69 24.04
CA ILE A 956 -41.99 36.91 23.32
C ILE A 956 -41.35 37.77 22.21
N VAL A 957 -42.14 38.41 21.36
CA VAL A 957 -41.63 39.22 20.23
C VAL A 957 -40.87 40.44 20.74
N MET A 958 -41.41 41.18 21.71
CA MET A 958 -40.84 42.45 22.18
C MET A 958 -39.54 42.25 22.97
N LEU A 959 -39.41 41.17 23.74
CA LEU A 959 -38.24 40.91 24.60
C LEU A 959 -37.10 40.13 23.92
N GLN A 960 -37.25 39.70 22.65
CA GLN A 960 -36.16 39.03 21.91
C GLN A 960 -34.93 39.94 21.74
N VAL A 961 -33.76 39.53 22.25
CA VAL A 961 -32.53 40.33 22.14
C VAL A 961 -31.90 40.20 20.74
N LEU A 962 -31.59 41.34 20.10
CA LEU A 962 -30.89 41.45 18.80
C LEU A 962 -31.55 40.69 17.61
N LYS A 963 -32.85 40.34 17.69
CA LYS A 963 -33.59 39.63 16.63
C LYS A 963 -34.94 40.29 16.33
N GLY A 964 -35.52 39.99 15.16
CA GLY A 964 -36.94 40.26 14.87
C GLY A 964 -37.36 41.72 14.74
N ARG A 965 -36.48 42.62 14.25
CA ARG A 965 -36.70 44.07 14.25
C ARG A 965 -38.03 44.52 13.62
N VAL A 966 -38.37 43.97 12.46
CA VAL A 966 -39.63 44.31 11.76
C VAL A 966 -40.86 43.88 12.57
N ALA A 967 -40.83 42.68 13.16
CA ALA A 967 -41.93 42.18 13.99
C ALA A 967 -42.11 43.04 15.25
N LYS A 968 -40.99 43.46 15.89
CA LYS A 968 -41.02 44.35 17.06
C LYS A 968 -41.61 45.72 16.74
N ASP A 969 -41.16 46.34 15.65
CA ASP A 969 -41.63 47.68 15.30
C ASP A 969 -43.14 47.65 14.95
N ARG A 970 -43.61 46.62 14.23
CA ARG A 970 -45.04 46.41 13.94
C ARG A 970 -45.86 46.12 15.19
N MET A 971 -45.39 45.19 16.04
CA MET A 971 -46.06 44.83 17.29
C MET A 971 -46.12 46.05 18.23
N ALA A 972 -45.04 46.80 18.38
CA ALA A 972 -45.02 48.01 19.20
C ALA A 972 -46.01 49.07 18.71
N ALA A 973 -46.07 49.30 17.40
CA ALA A 973 -47.02 50.23 16.80
C ALA A 973 -48.48 49.79 17.04
N PHE A 974 -48.78 48.51 16.80
CA PHE A 974 -50.11 47.94 17.06
C PHE A 974 -50.49 48.06 18.54
N LEU A 975 -49.64 47.60 19.46
CA LEU A 975 -49.92 47.65 20.89
C LEU A 975 -50.08 49.08 21.40
N ARG A 976 -49.27 50.03 20.91
CA ARG A 976 -49.43 51.45 21.25
C ARG A 976 -50.76 52.00 20.76
N ALA A 977 -51.17 51.71 19.53
CA ALA A 977 -52.47 52.15 19.02
C ALA A 977 -53.63 51.57 19.84
N GLN A 978 -53.56 50.29 20.21
CA GLN A 978 -54.55 49.63 21.05
C GLN A 978 -54.60 50.20 22.48
N ALA A 979 -53.43 50.55 23.05
CA ALA A 979 -53.36 51.22 24.36
C ALA A 979 -54.00 52.61 24.31
N LEU A 980 -53.70 53.44 23.31
CA LEU A 980 -54.28 54.78 23.20
C LEU A 980 -55.80 54.78 22.95
N ALA A 981 -56.32 53.70 22.34
CA ALA A 981 -57.73 53.57 22.03
C ALA A 981 -58.58 53.01 23.19
N SER A 982 -57.98 52.31 24.16
CA SER A 982 -58.71 51.64 25.24
C SER A 982 -57.93 51.69 26.55
N HIS A 983 -58.56 52.28 27.56
CA HIS A 983 -58.02 52.38 28.91
C HIS A 983 -57.66 51.01 29.52
N ALA A 984 -58.54 50.01 29.37
CA ALA A 984 -58.29 48.65 29.86
C ALA A 984 -57.07 47.98 29.17
N ARG A 985 -56.87 48.23 27.87
CA ARG A 985 -55.71 47.71 27.14
C ARG A 985 -54.44 48.48 27.52
N ALA A 986 -54.53 49.78 27.77
CA ALA A 986 -53.42 50.58 28.27
C ALA A 986 -52.91 50.06 29.62
N GLU A 987 -53.82 49.76 30.56
CA GLU A 987 -53.47 49.18 31.87
C GLU A 987 -52.72 47.85 31.74
N ILE A 988 -53.20 46.94 30.87
CA ILE A 988 -52.55 45.63 30.61
C ILE A 988 -51.15 45.80 29.98
N LEU A 989 -50.96 46.78 29.10
CA LEU A 989 -49.73 46.97 28.34
C LEU A 989 -48.68 47.83 29.06
N LEU A 990 -49.08 48.59 30.09
CA LEU A 990 -48.19 49.48 30.83
C LEU A 990 -46.96 48.76 31.43
N PRO A 991 -47.08 47.57 32.04
CA PRO A 991 -45.92 46.80 32.51
C PRO A 991 -44.99 46.37 31.37
N LEU A 992 -45.53 45.99 30.20
CA LEU A 992 -44.73 45.57 29.05
C LEU A 992 -43.87 46.71 28.50
N PHE A 993 -44.43 47.91 28.37
CA PHE A 993 -43.67 49.08 27.92
C PHE A 993 -42.70 49.57 29.00
N ALA A 994 -43.04 49.47 30.29
CA ALA A 994 -42.12 49.75 31.38
C ALA A 994 -40.90 48.82 31.34
N ASP A 995 -41.11 47.50 31.20
CA ASP A 995 -40.04 46.51 31.05
C ASP A 995 -39.15 46.84 29.82
N LEU A 996 -39.77 47.21 28.69
CA LEU A 996 -39.03 47.53 27.46
C LEU A 996 -38.25 48.85 27.55
N SER A 997 -38.67 49.80 28.39
CA SER A 997 -37.95 51.06 28.64
C SER A 997 -36.55 50.82 29.24
N LEU A 998 -36.37 49.70 29.94
CA LEU A 998 -35.08 49.28 30.51
C LEU A 998 -34.16 48.61 29.47
N SER A 999 -34.61 48.45 28.21
CA SER A 999 -33.83 47.79 27.17
C SER A 999 -32.49 48.47 26.90
N GLY A 1000 -31.42 47.67 26.83
CA GLY A 1000 -30.10 48.12 26.38
C GLY A 1000 -30.07 48.61 24.92
N THR A 1001 -31.07 48.25 24.11
CA THR A 1001 -31.17 48.71 22.72
C THR A 1001 -31.83 50.09 22.68
N ALA A 1002 -31.07 51.12 22.28
CA ALA A 1002 -31.52 52.51 22.29
C ALA A 1002 -32.87 52.71 21.56
N ARG A 1003 -33.07 52.06 20.40
CA ARG A 1003 -34.32 52.14 19.63
C ARG A 1003 -35.54 51.56 20.36
N ASP A 1004 -35.39 50.40 20.99
CA ASP A 1004 -36.47 49.76 21.77
C ASP A 1004 -36.84 50.62 22.97
N ARG A 1005 -35.84 51.14 23.68
CA ARG A 1005 -36.02 52.06 24.81
C ARG A 1005 -36.69 53.35 24.38
N SER A 1006 -36.26 53.97 23.27
CA SER A 1006 -36.90 55.18 22.75
C SER A 1006 -38.36 54.94 22.37
N ALA A 1007 -38.67 53.84 21.69
CA ALA A 1007 -40.05 53.50 21.34
C ALA A 1007 -40.93 53.26 22.58
N ALA A 1008 -40.40 52.56 23.59
CA ALA A 1008 -41.09 52.34 24.86
C ALA A 1008 -41.34 53.62 25.65
N VAL A 1009 -40.33 54.51 25.76
CA VAL A 1009 -40.47 55.80 26.45
C VAL A 1009 -41.48 56.69 25.73
N LEU A 1010 -41.47 56.71 24.40
CA LEU A 1010 -42.50 57.44 23.64
C LEU A 1010 -43.89 56.85 23.86
N ALA A 1011 -44.05 55.53 23.81
CA ALA A 1011 -45.33 54.87 24.06
C ALA A 1011 -45.86 55.16 25.47
N LEU A 1012 -45.02 55.06 26.51
CA LEU A 1012 -45.40 55.38 27.89
C LEU A 1012 -45.78 56.86 28.06
N ARG A 1013 -45.05 57.77 27.42
CA ARG A 1013 -45.37 59.20 27.42
C ARG A 1013 -46.75 59.43 26.81
N ASP A 1014 -47.02 58.81 25.67
CA ASP A 1014 -48.25 59.01 24.91
C ASP A 1014 -49.45 58.36 25.61
N ILE A 1015 -49.25 57.20 26.26
CA ILE A 1015 -50.26 56.57 27.13
C ILE A 1015 -50.59 57.48 28.31
N GLY A 1016 -49.58 58.06 28.99
CA GLY A 1016 -49.81 58.97 30.11
C GLY A 1016 -50.46 60.30 29.72
N GLU A 1017 -50.35 60.74 28.46
CA GLU A 1017 -51.11 61.88 27.93
C GLU A 1017 -52.57 61.52 27.61
N ALA A 1018 -52.80 60.35 27.00
CA ALA A 1018 -54.13 59.91 26.61
C ALA A 1018 -54.97 59.41 27.80
N HIS A 1019 -54.33 58.85 28.82
CA HIS A 1019 -54.93 58.31 30.03
C HIS A 1019 -54.18 58.81 31.28
N PRO A 1020 -54.42 60.06 31.71
CA PRO A 1020 -53.66 60.71 32.79
C PRO A 1020 -53.79 60.07 34.18
N ASP A 1021 -54.78 59.20 34.36
CA ASP A 1021 -55.04 58.45 35.58
C ASP A 1021 -54.18 57.17 35.70
N LEU A 1022 -53.52 56.74 34.62
CA LEU A 1022 -52.58 55.63 34.64
C LEU A 1022 -51.20 56.09 35.12
N ASP A 1023 -50.66 55.40 36.13
CA ASP A 1023 -49.34 55.71 36.69
C ASP A 1023 -48.21 55.26 35.75
N THR A 1024 -47.68 56.19 34.96
CA THR A 1024 -46.55 55.91 34.05
C THR A 1024 -45.22 56.24 34.74
N PRO A 1025 -44.15 55.45 34.51
CA PRO A 1025 -42.85 55.67 35.16
C PRO A 1025 -42.07 56.89 34.61
N ILE A 1026 -42.66 57.75 33.78
CA ILE A 1026 -42.01 58.91 33.16
C ILE A 1026 -42.35 60.20 33.91
N ALA A 1027 -41.33 60.87 34.47
CA ALA A 1027 -41.46 62.20 35.05
C ALA A 1027 -40.98 63.31 34.08
N ARG A 1028 -41.83 64.30 33.77
CA ARG A 1028 -41.45 65.50 32.99
C ARG A 1028 -40.85 66.57 33.91
N ARG A 1029 -39.72 67.18 33.51
CA ARG A 1029 -39.12 68.35 34.18
C ARG A 1029 -39.10 69.55 33.23
N LEU A 1030 -39.49 70.74 33.71
CA LEU A 1030 -39.51 71.99 32.93
C LEU A 1030 -38.11 72.66 32.90
N PRO A 1031 -37.65 73.28 31.80
CA PRO A 1031 -36.36 73.98 31.74
C PRO A 1031 -36.39 75.36 32.42
N GLU A 1032 -35.33 75.76 33.13
CA GLU A 1032 -35.18 77.09 33.77
C GLU A 1032 -34.75 78.19 32.78
N ALA A 1033 -35.34 79.40 32.87
CA ALA A 1033 -35.12 80.52 31.96
C ALA A 1033 -33.87 81.37 32.29
N ARG A 1034 -33.09 81.77 31.27
CA ARG A 1034 -31.88 82.63 31.41
C ARG A 1034 -32.22 84.13 31.35
N THR A 1035 -31.71 84.93 32.29
CA THR A 1035 -31.78 86.40 32.29
C THR A 1035 -30.52 87.05 31.68
N THR A 1036 -30.72 88.09 30.86
CA THR A 1036 -29.69 88.91 30.20
C THR A 1036 -29.37 90.17 31.02
N ALA A 1037 -28.09 90.59 31.07
CA ALA A 1037 -27.63 91.80 31.76
C ALA A 1037 -27.21 92.90 30.77
N ASP A 1038 -27.64 94.14 31.02
CA ASP A 1038 -27.31 95.37 30.28
C ASP A 1038 -26.12 96.12 30.91
N GLY A 1039 -25.31 96.76 30.05
CA GLY A 1039 -24.77 98.10 30.30
C GLY A 1039 -23.32 98.28 30.79
N ALA A 1040 -22.42 98.54 29.83
CA ALA A 1040 -21.31 99.52 29.80
C ALA A 1040 -20.24 99.57 30.94
N GLY A 1041 -18.97 99.44 30.53
CA GLY A 1041 -17.80 99.56 31.40
C GLY A 1041 -17.18 100.96 31.51
N ALA A 1042 -16.35 101.14 32.55
CA ALA A 1042 -15.23 102.08 32.59
C ALA A 1042 -14.24 101.74 33.74
N THR A 1043 -12.97 101.53 33.36
CA THR A 1043 -11.70 101.70 34.12
C THR A 1043 -11.53 101.05 35.50
N ARG A 1044 -10.95 99.85 35.56
CA ARG A 1044 -9.54 99.56 35.89
C ARG A 1044 -9.25 98.08 35.66
#